data_AF-A0A4X2JMP0-F1
#
_entry.id   AF-A0A4X2JMP0-F1
#
_cell.length_a   1.000
_cell.length_b   1.000
_cell.length_c   1.000
_cell.angle_alpha   90.00
_cell.angle_beta   90.00
_cell.angle_gamma   90.00
#
_symmetry.space_group_name_H-M   'P 1'
#
loop_
_entity.id
_entity.type
_entity.pdbx_description
1 polymer ?
#
loop_
_entity_poly.entity_id
_entity_poly.type
_entity_poly.pdbx_seq_one_letter_code
_entity_poly.pdbx_strand_id
1 'polypeptide(L)'
;AGGGCSCLGSPLPSILPIFPMVTPFCFCLHCAHVCILYGKLRPFVYFPFSQGSLHQISTLFSVMNESGLTPDLVSYASVLECMGRVNADFKIIESCLKQMVTDGLQLENLFHKGALHKQERMMVLKAIQKVEPGFSPPPASSHKIAISPLLRDFYSKEKPASYPKLPLPLLELQKRFQQQLTLESAMTITIDSVEKTPVTKNSCQARNLLKDLKSQWRKALLKTFRETKAHMSTQHSQASLYPYLCLLKNRDYVDLMMQALFNLPPHGDSLIHFVMDLAMKVYNKNLIQMKMKPFVLDELNRKYMNYLHLLAKDTQLDSCLPREFWESLESEATISSDFFTQEKVWPDVVLVQLGTHLVEVLVQAIRMPNNLFSSQTEKRLIPVLYHVYSFLSVKQIGFIKPHPAFNQLVAEAACTKLTFDSSVMPMLCPPKPWTSPVFGAYVLHPTKLMRCLDGTVQHQQQLENCPQEHLHSVLDALNLLGNCAWKVNQPVLDLIISIFNAKGSKKLDVPPPMSEAPIPPSYQFSKDASSLEKSRLRREIAQCHKTTREMYSLRTDALYKLSIAHHLRDQIFWFPHNMDFRGRTYPCPPHFNHLGSDMTRAILLFAEGKPLGPSGLNWLKIHLINLTGLKKRESLKARLAYANEILEDILDSADNPLTGRKWWMDVDEPWQALACCMEIANAVRSPDPTAYVSHLPVHQDGSCNGLQHYAALGRDVIGAFSVNLMPCDVPQDVYSGVAQLVEEQRKRDAAKGSSIAQVLEGFISRKLVKQTVMTVVYGVTHYGGRLQIEKRLKELDDFPKEHVWEASIYLSQLVFTSLGEMFSGTREIQDWLTRSADCISKSGSSVQWVTPLGLPIIQPYHKTQKTIVSDSDFLTLSSGFWEKPNTLKQKNAFPPNFIHSLDSTHMMLTALYCHRKGLTFVSVHDCFWTHASTVDVMNEVCREQFVNLHSQPILQELSRYLVQKYCSKFQ
;
A
#
# COMPACT_ATOMS: atom_id res chain seq x y z
N ALA A 1 -67.55 -33.60 -19.34
CA ALA A 1 -68.88 -33.01 -19.10
C ALA A 1 -68.69 -31.79 -18.21
N GLY A 2 -68.93 -30.55 -18.60
CA GLY A 2 -69.50 -30.00 -19.83
C GLY A 2 -70.10 -28.62 -19.47
N GLY A 3 -69.69 -27.57 -20.21
CA GLY A 3 -70.29 -26.23 -20.42
C GLY A 3 -70.81 -25.43 -19.21
N GLY A 4 -70.58 -24.12 -19.03
CA GLY A 4 -70.25 -23.07 -19.98
C GLY A 4 -71.45 -22.12 -20.12
N CYS A 5 -71.31 -20.84 -19.74
CA CYS A 5 -71.98 -19.73 -20.43
C CYS A 5 -71.34 -18.37 -20.09
N SER A 6 -71.34 -17.53 -21.11
CA SER A 6 -70.56 -16.32 -21.39
C SER A 6 -71.29 -15.00 -21.07
N CYS A 7 -70.56 -13.88 -20.99
CA CYS A 7 -70.78 -12.68 -21.84
C CYS A 7 -69.81 -11.51 -21.54
N LEU A 8 -68.98 -11.21 -22.55
CA LEU A 8 -68.57 -9.92 -23.17
C LEU A 8 -68.56 -8.58 -22.39
N GLY A 9 -67.43 -7.85 -22.54
CA GLY A 9 -67.32 -6.39 -22.41
C GLY A 9 -65.87 -5.89 -22.52
N SER A 10 -65.47 -5.35 -23.67
CA SER A 10 -64.14 -4.80 -23.98
C SER A 10 -64.11 -3.25 -23.85
N PRO A 11 -63.05 -2.52 -24.26
CA PRO A 11 -61.96 -1.99 -23.42
C PRO A 11 -61.91 -0.44 -23.40
N LEU A 12 -61.15 0.21 -22.48
CA LEU A 12 -60.58 1.59 -22.59
C LEU A 12 -59.77 1.97 -21.31
N PRO A 13 -58.95 3.06 -21.29
CA PRO A 13 -57.49 2.95 -21.21
C PRO A 13 -56.87 3.60 -19.95
N SER A 14 -55.53 3.64 -19.92
CA SER A 14 -54.69 4.62 -19.23
C SER A 14 -54.49 4.46 -17.71
N ILE A 15 -53.21 4.33 -17.32
CA ILE A 15 -52.43 5.31 -16.55
C ILE A 15 -51.21 4.58 -15.97
N LEU A 16 -50.02 5.08 -16.30
CA LEU A 16 -48.74 4.73 -15.68
C LEU A 16 -48.85 4.81 -14.14
N PRO A 17 -48.43 3.80 -13.37
CA PRO A 17 -48.04 4.05 -12.00
C PRO A 17 -46.58 4.50 -11.99
N ILE A 18 -46.43 5.78 -11.67
CA ILE A 18 -45.20 6.40 -11.17
C ILE A 18 -44.67 5.53 -10.02
N PHE A 19 -43.49 4.95 -10.19
CA PHE A 19 -42.77 4.20 -9.14
C PHE A 19 -42.19 5.18 -8.10
N PRO A 20 -42.60 5.17 -6.82
CA PRO A 20 -41.66 5.52 -5.77
C PRO A 20 -40.77 4.29 -5.50
N MET A 21 -39.45 4.51 -5.44
CA MET A 21 -38.48 3.49 -5.04
C MET A 21 -38.81 3.00 -3.62
N VAL A 22 -39.52 1.88 -3.52
CA VAL A 22 -39.68 1.15 -2.26
C VAL A 22 -38.45 0.25 -2.08
N THR A 23 -37.59 0.64 -1.14
CA THR A 23 -36.54 -0.20 -0.55
C THR A 23 -37.16 -1.43 0.11
N PRO A 24 -36.69 -2.68 -0.14
CA PRO A 24 -37.22 -3.85 0.55
C PRO A 24 -36.38 -4.16 1.79
N PHE A 25 -36.95 -4.05 2.99
CA PHE A 25 -36.37 -4.65 4.19
C PHE A 25 -37.45 -5.39 4.98
N CYS A 26 -37.47 -6.72 4.86
CA CYS A 26 -38.15 -7.60 5.80
C CYS A 26 -37.34 -7.64 7.10
N PHE A 27 -37.74 -6.86 8.10
CA PHE A 27 -37.26 -7.00 9.48
C PHE A 27 -38.03 -8.15 10.15
N CYS A 28 -37.33 -9.24 10.50
CA CYS A 28 -37.88 -10.28 11.36
C CYS A 28 -37.47 -9.98 12.81
N LEU A 29 -38.45 -9.87 13.73
CA LEU A 29 -38.21 -9.69 15.19
C LEU A 29 -37.20 -10.70 15.77
N HIS A 30 -37.03 -11.85 15.12
CA HIS A 30 -36.09 -12.89 15.50
C HIS A 30 -34.61 -12.46 15.38
N CYS A 31 -34.25 -11.63 14.39
CA CYS A 31 -32.89 -11.10 14.25
C CYS A 31 -32.55 -10.08 15.35
N ALA A 32 -33.54 -9.33 15.82
CA ALA A 32 -33.39 -8.46 16.99
C ALA A 32 -33.15 -9.30 18.26
N HIS A 33 -33.91 -10.38 18.44
CA HIS A 33 -33.77 -11.31 19.57
C HIS A 33 -32.36 -11.94 19.67
N VAL A 34 -31.79 -12.38 18.54
CA VAL A 34 -30.43 -12.97 18.52
C VAL A 34 -29.35 -11.95 18.85
N CYS A 35 -29.46 -10.70 18.38
CA CYS A 35 -28.46 -9.66 18.69
C CYS A 35 -28.54 -9.16 20.15
N ILE A 36 -29.75 -9.20 20.72
CA ILE A 36 -30.02 -8.86 22.12
C ILE A 36 -29.38 -9.89 23.07
N LEU A 37 -29.31 -11.17 22.70
CA LEU A 37 -28.60 -12.20 23.48
C LEU A 37 -27.06 -12.00 23.57
N TYR A 38 -26.44 -11.20 22.69
CA TYR A 38 -24.98 -11.01 22.62
C TYR A 38 -24.48 -9.61 23.02
N GLY A 39 -25.34 -8.74 23.57
CA GLY A 39 -24.94 -7.45 24.16
C GLY A 39 -24.29 -6.44 23.20
N LYS A 40 -24.50 -6.57 21.88
CA LYS A 40 -23.95 -5.67 20.84
C LYS A 40 -25.07 -4.92 20.11
N LEU A 41 -25.67 -3.94 20.78
CA LEU A 41 -26.82 -3.17 20.28
C LEU A 41 -26.47 -2.05 19.26
N ARG A 42 -25.19 -1.69 19.08
CA ARG A 42 -24.80 -0.44 18.38
C ARG A 42 -25.38 -0.20 16.96
N PRO A 43 -25.47 -1.17 16.03
CA PRO A 43 -25.98 -0.89 14.68
C PRO A 43 -27.49 -1.10 14.48
N PHE A 44 -28.14 -1.92 15.32
CA PHE A 44 -29.53 -2.35 15.10
C PHE A 44 -30.56 -1.39 15.70
N VAL A 45 -30.13 -0.59 16.68
CA VAL A 45 -30.90 0.49 17.31
C VAL A 45 -30.87 1.77 16.43
N TYR A 46 -30.18 1.83 15.30
CA TYR A 46 -30.14 3.07 14.49
C TYR A 46 -31.30 3.20 13.49
N PHE A 47 -31.81 2.10 12.95
CA PHE A 47 -32.67 2.14 11.75
C PHE A 47 -34.11 2.64 12.02
N PRO A 48 -34.84 2.15 13.05
CA PRO A 48 -36.19 2.66 13.38
C PRO A 48 -36.22 4.13 13.80
N PHE A 49 -35.11 4.61 14.36
CA PHE A 49 -34.99 5.93 14.98
C PHE A 49 -34.81 7.03 13.93
N SER A 50 -34.14 6.70 12.82
CA SER A 50 -34.00 7.60 11.66
C SER A 50 -35.33 7.87 10.91
N GLN A 51 -36.31 6.95 11.00
CA GLN A 51 -37.62 7.12 10.34
C GLN A 51 -38.68 7.82 11.21
N GLY A 52 -38.36 8.14 12.48
CA GLY A 52 -39.31 8.83 13.35
C GLY A 52 -40.41 7.94 13.95
N SER A 53 -40.19 6.63 14.07
CA SER A 53 -41.23 5.71 14.60
C SER A 53 -41.08 5.46 16.10
N LEU A 54 -41.68 6.33 16.93
CA LEU A 54 -41.66 6.18 18.41
C LEU A 54 -42.21 4.84 18.90
N HIS A 55 -43.15 4.24 18.17
CA HIS A 55 -43.74 2.95 18.56
C HIS A 55 -42.73 1.79 18.47
N GLN A 56 -41.97 1.71 17.38
CA GLN A 56 -40.94 0.68 17.20
C GLN A 56 -39.80 0.82 18.21
N ILE A 57 -39.49 2.06 18.61
CA ILE A 57 -38.50 2.38 19.64
C ILE A 57 -38.96 1.84 21.00
N SER A 58 -40.22 2.10 21.37
CA SER A 58 -40.79 1.58 22.61
C SER A 58 -40.76 0.06 22.65
N THR A 59 -41.04 -0.60 21.53
CA THR A 59 -40.94 -2.07 21.42
C THR A 59 -39.50 -2.54 21.63
N LEU A 60 -38.51 -1.88 21.01
CA LEU A 60 -37.09 -2.22 21.19
C LEU A 60 -36.62 -2.08 22.63
N PHE A 61 -37.03 -1.02 23.33
CA PHE A 61 -36.73 -0.83 24.75
C PHE A 61 -37.42 -1.88 25.63
N SER A 62 -38.65 -2.29 25.31
CA SER A 62 -39.33 -3.41 25.99
C SER A 62 -38.53 -4.70 25.85
N VAL A 63 -38.11 -5.05 24.62
CA VAL A 63 -37.36 -6.28 24.36
C VAL A 63 -35.96 -6.23 25.02
N MET A 64 -35.32 -5.06 25.06
CA MET A 64 -34.04 -4.88 25.79
C MET A 64 -34.21 -5.18 27.29
N ASN A 65 -35.25 -4.62 27.91
CA ASN A 65 -35.57 -4.85 29.32
C ASN A 65 -35.96 -6.31 29.59
N GLU A 66 -36.80 -6.92 28.75
CA GLU A 66 -37.18 -8.34 28.83
C GLU A 66 -35.98 -9.28 28.74
N SER A 67 -34.91 -8.84 28.07
CA SER A 67 -33.68 -9.60 27.89
C SER A 67 -32.60 -9.28 28.94
N GLY A 68 -32.92 -8.46 29.95
CA GLY A 68 -32.00 -8.10 31.03
C GLY A 68 -30.87 -7.16 30.63
N LEU A 69 -31.02 -6.40 29.53
CA LEU A 69 -30.06 -5.37 29.12
C LEU A 69 -30.51 -3.99 29.57
N THR A 70 -29.56 -3.16 30.02
CA THR A 70 -29.79 -1.76 30.37
C THR A 70 -29.44 -0.82 29.20
N PRO A 71 -30.22 0.24 28.95
CA PRO A 71 -29.88 1.25 27.93
C PRO A 71 -28.52 1.93 28.20
N ASP A 72 -27.74 2.15 27.14
CA ASP A 72 -26.46 2.87 27.18
C ASP A 72 -26.57 4.28 26.56
N LEU A 73 -25.47 5.05 26.56
CA LEU A 73 -25.44 6.39 25.96
C LEU A 73 -25.93 6.42 24.52
N VAL A 74 -25.60 5.41 23.71
CA VAL A 74 -26.02 5.32 22.30
C VAL A 74 -27.54 5.13 22.23
N SER A 75 -28.09 4.26 23.07
CA SER A 75 -29.53 4.00 23.15
C SER A 75 -30.31 5.28 23.46
N TYR A 76 -29.87 6.05 24.46
CA TYR A 76 -30.48 7.34 24.80
C TYR A 76 -30.31 8.38 23.70
N ALA A 77 -29.13 8.45 23.08
CA ALA A 77 -28.88 9.37 21.99
C ALA A 77 -29.81 9.13 20.79
N SER A 78 -30.03 7.87 20.41
CA SER A 78 -30.94 7.49 19.33
C SER A 78 -32.40 7.84 19.65
N VAL A 79 -32.86 7.59 20.88
CA VAL A 79 -34.22 7.98 21.33
C VAL A 79 -34.41 9.49 21.25
N LEU A 80 -33.48 10.27 21.81
CA LEU A 80 -33.53 11.72 21.82
C LEU A 80 -33.48 12.30 20.40
N GLU A 81 -32.70 11.67 19.52
CA GLU A 81 -32.67 12.03 18.10
C GLU A 81 -34.06 11.85 17.46
N CYS A 82 -34.69 10.70 17.66
CA CYS A 82 -36.02 10.43 17.14
C CYS A 82 -37.03 11.43 17.68
N MET A 83 -37.01 11.69 18.99
CA MET A 83 -37.86 12.69 19.65
C MET A 83 -37.68 14.09 19.05
N GLY A 84 -36.44 14.48 18.72
CA GLY A 84 -36.13 15.75 18.06
C GLY A 84 -36.64 15.83 16.62
N ARG A 85 -36.57 14.71 15.87
CA ARG A 85 -37.08 14.59 14.50
C ARG A 85 -38.61 14.70 14.45
N VAL A 86 -39.32 13.98 15.32
CA VAL A 86 -40.79 13.98 15.37
C VAL A 86 -41.38 15.12 16.21
N ASN A 87 -40.52 15.95 16.81
CA ASN A 87 -40.91 17.03 17.70
C ASN A 87 -41.80 16.56 18.87
N ALA A 88 -41.38 15.49 19.55
CA ALA A 88 -42.11 14.85 20.65
C ALA A 88 -42.48 15.84 21.78
N ASP A 89 -43.52 15.49 22.55
CA ASP A 89 -44.00 16.30 23.68
C ASP A 89 -42.91 16.48 24.74
N PHE A 90 -42.89 17.66 25.36
CA PHE A 90 -42.03 18.02 26.50
C PHE A 90 -42.00 16.92 27.56
N LYS A 91 -43.16 16.39 27.97
CA LYS A 91 -43.24 15.41 29.08
C LYS A 91 -42.51 14.11 28.77
N ILE A 92 -42.52 13.70 27.50
CA ILE A 92 -41.88 12.45 27.06
C ILE A 92 -40.35 12.62 27.06
N ILE A 93 -39.87 13.77 26.57
CA ILE A 93 -38.44 14.08 26.55
C ILE A 93 -37.92 14.24 27.98
N GLU A 94 -38.64 14.94 28.85
CA GLU A 94 -38.30 15.12 30.27
C GLU A 94 -38.19 13.77 31.00
N SER A 95 -39.14 12.85 30.76
CA SER A 95 -39.10 11.50 31.32
C SER A 95 -37.87 10.71 30.85
N CYS A 96 -37.50 10.83 29.57
CA CYS A 96 -36.32 10.17 29.01
C CYS A 96 -35.02 10.67 29.64
N LEU A 97 -34.88 12.00 29.79
CA LEU A 97 -33.70 12.62 30.41
C LEU A 97 -33.56 12.23 31.90
N LYS A 98 -34.66 12.21 32.65
CA LYS A 98 -34.67 11.74 34.06
C LYS A 98 -34.26 10.28 34.19
N GLN A 99 -34.73 9.41 33.29
CA GLN A 99 -34.35 8.00 33.29
C GLN A 99 -32.86 7.83 32.98
N MET A 100 -32.32 8.57 32.01
CA MET A 100 -30.89 8.55 31.68
C MET A 100 -30.01 8.88 32.89
N VAL A 101 -30.38 9.90 33.67
CA VAL A 101 -29.67 10.26 34.91
C VAL A 101 -29.82 9.18 35.98
N THR A 102 -31.00 8.56 36.09
CA THR A 102 -31.26 7.45 37.02
C THR A 102 -30.38 6.22 36.69
N ASP A 103 -30.12 5.99 35.41
CA ASP A 103 -29.23 4.93 34.92
C ASP A 103 -27.74 5.29 35.08
N GLY A 104 -27.40 6.44 35.70
CA GLY A 104 -26.04 6.87 35.99
C GLY A 104 -25.29 7.49 34.80
N LEU A 105 -26.01 7.87 33.74
CA LEU A 105 -25.43 8.45 32.53
C LEU A 105 -25.53 9.98 32.54
N GLN A 106 -24.46 10.66 32.14
CA GLN A 106 -24.40 12.12 32.09
C GLN A 106 -24.74 12.66 30.70
N LEU A 107 -25.49 13.76 30.65
CA LEU A 107 -26.00 14.40 29.43
C LEU A 107 -24.86 14.93 28.55
N GLU A 108 -23.83 15.48 29.16
CA GLU A 108 -22.65 16.04 28.50
C GLU A 108 -21.91 14.95 27.70
N ASN A 109 -21.93 13.71 28.18
CA ASN A 109 -21.23 12.59 27.56
C ASN A 109 -21.85 12.15 26.23
N LEU A 110 -23.11 12.49 25.96
CA LEU A 110 -23.74 12.28 24.65
C LEU A 110 -23.00 13.07 23.55
N PHE A 111 -22.35 14.17 23.92
CA PHE A 111 -21.73 15.11 22.99
C PHE A 111 -20.20 14.97 22.87
N HIS A 112 -19.60 13.99 23.56
CA HIS A 112 -18.17 13.67 23.41
C HIS A 112 -17.81 13.19 21.99
N LYS A 113 -16.53 13.37 21.60
CA LYS A 113 -16.03 13.10 20.24
C LYS A 113 -16.41 11.69 19.78
N GLY A 114 -17.15 11.61 18.66
CA GLY A 114 -17.51 10.35 18.00
C GLY A 114 -18.78 9.65 18.50
N ALA A 115 -19.50 10.21 19.47
CA ALA A 115 -20.74 9.60 19.99
C ALA A 115 -21.99 9.93 19.14
N LEU A 116 -22.05 11.12 18.53
CA LEU A 116 -23.20 11.60 17.76
C LEU A 116 -22.77 12.39 16.51
N HIS A 117 -23.42 12.12 15.38
CA HIS A 117 -23.19 12.85 14.12
C HIS A 117 -23.77 14.27 14.17
N LYS A 118 -23.41 15.19 13.27
CA LYS A 118 -23.85 16.60 13.38
C LYS A 118 -25.37 16.81 13.24
N GLN A 119 -26.05 16.07 12.36
CA GLN A 119 -27.51 16.10 12.24
C GLN A 119 -28.19 15.46 13.45
N GLU A 120 -27.66 14.32 13.93
CA GLU A 120 -28.10 13.68 15.17
C GLU A 120 -27.92 14.59 16.36
N ARG A 121 -26.73 15.15 16.52
CA ARG A 121 -26.36 16.16 17.50
C ARG A 121 -27.34 17.31 17.45
N MET A 122 -27.71 17.81 16.27
CA MET A 122 -28.72 18.87 16.12
C MET A 122 -30.12 18.42 16.55
N MET A 123 -30.57 17.21 16.19
CA MET A 123 -31.89 16.71 16.59
C MET A 123 -31.96 16.37 18.09
N VAL A 124 -30.91 15.74 18.63
CA VAL A 124 -30.72 15.48 20.05
C VAL A 124 -30.66 16.81 20.81
N LEU A 125 -29.89 17.80 20.33
CA LEU A 125 -29.85 19.13 20.92
C LEU A 125 -31.22 19.81 20.87
N LYS A 126 -31.94 19.71 19.75
CA LYS A 126 -33.30 20.24 19.60
C LYS A 126 -34.28 19.58 20.59
N ALA A 127 -34.16 18.28 20.82
CA ALA A 127 -34.95 17.58 21.83
C ALA A 127 -34.60 18.07 23.24
N ILE A 128 -33.31 18.10 23.59
CA ILE A 128 -32.82 18.54 24.91
C ILE A 128 -33.21 19.99 25.19
N GLN A 129 -33.01 20.90 24.23
CA GLN A 129 -33.32 22.33 24.36
C GLN A 129 -34.80 22.63 24.55
N LYS A 130 -35.68 21.67 24.24
CA LYS A 130 -37.12 21.76 24.54
C LYS A 130 -37.41 21.63 26.04
N VAL A 131 -36.54 20.93 26.78
CA VAL A 131 -36.62 20.74 28.24
C VAL A 131 -35.64 21.66 28.99
N GLU A 132 -34.42 21.81 28.46
CA GLU A 132 -33.34 22.63 29.01
C GLU A 132 -32.86 23.68 27.99
N PRO A 133 -33.54 24.85 27.88
CA PRO A 133 -33.25 25.85 26.84
C PRO A 133 -31.84 26.43 26.89
N GLY A 134 -31.21 26.44 28.07
CA GLY A 134 -29.85 26.93 28.30
C GLY A 134 -28.74 25.91 28.02
N PHE A 135 -29.08 24.67 27.65
CA PHE A 135 -28.08 23.64 27.40
C PHE A 135 -27.26 23.94 26.14
N SER A 136 -25.95 24.03 26.32
CA SER A 136 -24.97 24.09 25.23
C SER A 136 -23.96 22.96 25.39
N PRO A 137 -23.62 22.24 24.31
CA PRO A 137 -22.67 21.15 24.41
C PRO A 137 -21.27 21.73 24.70
N PRO A 138 -20.40 20.99 25.42
CA PRO A 138 -19.05 21.46 25.71
C PRO A 138 -18.32 21.82 24.41
N PRO A 139 -17.54 22.92 24.39
CA PRO A 139 -16.78 23.32 23.21
C PRO A 139 -15.88 22.17 22.77
N ALA A 140 -15.78 21.97 21.46
CA ALA A 140 -14.84 20.99 20.92
C ALA A 140 -13.45 21.30 21.48
N SER A 141 -12.82 20.33 22.15
CA SER A 141 -11.52 20.53 22.80
C SER A 141 -10.56 21.16 21.79
N SER A 142 -9.98 22.31 22.11
CA SER A 142 -8.90 22.90 21.31
C SER A 142 -7.84 21.82 21.09
N HIS A 143 -7.53 21.48 19.84
CA HIS A 143 -6.53 20.47 19.50
C HIS A 143 -5.19 20.87 20.10
N LYS A 144 -4.85 20.34 21.27
CA LYS A 144 -3.52 20.53 21.84
C LYS A 144 -2.63 19.52 21.12
N ILE A 145 -1.64 20.00 20.38
CA ILE A 145 -0.65 19.09 19.80
C ILE A 145 0.09 18.48 20.99
N ALA A 146 0.22 17.16 21.02
CA ALA A 146 1.10 16.51 21.98
C ALA A 146 2.54 16.75 21.51
N ILE A 147 3.13 17.85 21.99
CA ILE A 147 4.43 18.31 21.50
C ILE A 147 5.53 17.41 22.10
N SER A 148 5.94 16.40 21.31
CA SER A 148 7.24 15.74 21.52
C SER A 148 8.34 16.80 21.56
N PRO A 149 9.39 16.64 22.41
CA PRO A 149 10.54 17.54 22.41
C PRO A 149 11.14 17.79 21.02
N LEU A 150 11.05 16.78 20.14
CA LEU A 150 11.55 16.83 18.76
C LEU A 150 10.76 17.77 17.83
N LEU A 151 9.53 18.14 18.22
CA LEU A 151 8.57 18.85 17.37
C LEU A 151 8.13 20.20 17.96
N ARG A 152 8.72 20.60 19.09
CA ARG A 152 8.37 21.86 19.77
C ARG A 152 8.57 23.07 18.86
N ASP A 153 9.74 23.15 18.26
CA ASP A 153 10.06 24.24 17.33
C ASP A 153 9.23 24.16 16.04
N PHE A 154 8.94 22.95 15.56
CA PHE A 154 8.22 22.75 14.30
C PHE A 154 6.78 23.29 14.34
N TYR A 155 6.00 22.92 15.37
CA TYR A 155 4.62 23.40 15.52
C TYR A 155 4.52 24.74 16.26
N SER A 156 5.63 25.28 16.76
CA SER A 156 5.64 26.64 17.31
C SER A 156 5.29 27.66 16.22
N LYS A 157 4.40 28.59 16.56
CA LYS A 157 4.09 29.76 15.71
C LYS A 157 5.07 30.92 15.92
N GLU A 158 6.12 30.71 16.71
CA GLU A 158 7.08 31.76 17.11
C GLU A 158 8.02 32.14 15.96
N LYS A 159 8.46 31.16 15.17
CA LYS A 159 9.30 31.39 13.99
C LYS A 159 8.42 31.41 12.73
N PRO A 160 8.68 32.29 11.74
CA PRO A 160 8.00 32.21 10.46
C PRO A 160 8.34 30.88 9.77
N ALA A 161 7.34 30.29 9.11
CA ALA A 161 7.49 29.11 8.26
C ALA A 161 7.32 29.52 6.80
N SER A 162 8.08 28.91 5.89
CA SER A 162 7.95 29.16 4.45
C SER A 162 7.52 27.86 3.78
N TYR A 163 6.23 27.55 3.83
CA TYR A 163 5.71 26.32 3.23
C TYR A 163 5.64 26.44 1.69
N PRO A 164 6.13 25.44 0.93
CA PRO A 164 6.11 25.46 -0.52
C PRO A 164 4.69 25.30 -1.07
N LYS A 165 4.40 26.00 -2.17
CA LYS A 165 3.19 25.87 -2.97
C LYS A 165 3.44 24.98 -4.20
N LEU A 166 2.37 24.41 -4.75
CA LEU A 166 2.43 23.60 -5.97
C LEU A 166 2.67 24.50 -7.20
N PRO A 167 3.26 23.97 -8.30
CA PRO A 167 3.55 24.75 -9.51
C PRO A 167 2.32 25.12 -10.36
N LEU A 168 1.11 24.82 -9.87
CA LEU A 168 -0.15 24.94 -10.61
C LEU A 168 -1.05 26.04 -10.02
N PRO A 169 -1.75 26.80 -10.89
CA PRO A 169 -2.74 27.78 -10.44
C PRO A 169 -3.99 27.08 -9.90
N LEU A 170 -4.76 27.80 -9.09
CA LEU A 170 -5.95 27.30 -8.42
C LEU A 170 -6.95 26.66 -9.41
N LEU A 171 -7.26 27.34 -10.51
CA LEU A 171 -8.23 26.87 -11.51
C LEU A 171 -7.84 25.50 -12.12
N GLU A 172 -6.55 25.28 -12.39
CA GLU A 172 -6.06 24.02 -12.94
C GLU A 172 -6.13 22.89 -11.89
N LEU A 173 -5.82 23.19 -10.61
CA LEU A 173 -5.98 22.23 -9.53
C LEU A 173 -7.45 21.84 -9.32
N GLN A 174 -8.39 22.79 -9.43
CA GLN A 174 -9.82 22.54 -9.34
C GLN A 174 -10.31 21.63 -10.47
N LYS A 175 -9.87 21.88 -11.71
CA LYS A 175 -10.18 21.03 -12.87
C LYS A 175 -9.65 19.61 -12.69
N ARG A 176 -8.41 19.49 -12.22
CA ARG A 176 -7.76 18.20 -11.92
C ARG A 176 -8.48 17.41 -10.84
N PHE A 177 -8.95 18.08 -9.80
CA PHE A 177 -9.77 17.45 -8.78
C PHE A 177 -11.05 16.85 -9.36
N GLN A 178 -11.76 17.57 -10.25
CA GLN A 178 -12.96 17.03 -10.92
C GLN A 178 -12.64 15.83 -11.83
N GLN A 179 -11.48 15.84 -12.50
CA GLN A 179 -11.01 14.69 -13.27
C GLN A 179 -10.74 13.47 -12.37
N GLN A 180 -10.06 13.67 -11.24
CA GLN A 180 -9.80 12.61 -10.27
C GLN A 180 -11.11 12.05 -9.68
N LEU A 181 -12.06 12.93 -9.34
CA LEU A 181 -13.36 12.53 -8.81
C LEU A 181 -14.13 11.66 -9.81
N THR A 182 -14.12 12.05 -11.09
CA THR A 182 -14.71 11.25 -12.18
C THR A 182 -14.03 9.88 -12.28
N LEU A 183 -12.69 9.86 -12.27
CA LEU A 183 -11.89 8.65 -12.33
C LEU A 183 -12.19 7.67 -11.18
N GLU A 184 -12.19 8.15 -9.94
CA GLU A 184 -12.45 7.31 -8.76
C GLU A 184 -13.92 6.84 -8.72
N SER A 185 -14.87 7.67 -9.15
CA SER A 185 -16.29 7.29 -9.20
C SER A 185 -16.57 6.17 -10.21
N ALA A 186 -15.78 6.11 -11.30
CA ALA A 186 -15.84 5.04 -12.29
C ALA A 186 -15.22 3.72 -11.79
N MET A 187 -14.43 3.77 -10.72
CA MET A 187 -13.64 2.68 -10.10
C MET A 187 -12.60 2.01 -10.99
N THR A 188 -12.70 2.11 -12.30
CA THR A 188 -11.81 1.49 -13.27
C THR A 188 -11.37 2.49 -14.32
N ILE A 189 -10.20 2.24 -14.90
CA ILE A 189 -9.68 3.00 -16.05
C ILE A 189 -9.17 2.03 -17.10
N THR A 190 -9.40 2.36 -18.36
CA THR A 190 -8.83 1.63 -19.49
C THR A 190 -7.85 2.53 -20.22
N ILE A 191 -6.59 2.07 -20.33
CA ILE A 191 -5.49 2.78 -20.99
C ILE A 191 -4.96 1.96 -22.17
N ASP A 192 -4.24 2.61 -23.08
CA ASP A 192 -3.61 1.91 -24.20
C ASP A 192 -2.35 1.16 -23.74
N SER A 193 -2.14 -0.04 -24.31
CA SER A 193 -0.95 -0.85 -24.12
C SER A 193 0.20 -0.29 -24.96
N VAL A 194 1.41 -0.22 -24.39
CA VAL A 194 2.61 0.15 -25.17
C VAL A 194 3.16 -0.99 -26.02
N GLU A 195 2.66 -2.22 -25.84
CA GLU A 195 3.13 -3.39 -26.61
C GLU A 195 2.58 -3.39 -28.04
N LYS A 196 3.49 -3.34 -29.01
CA LYS A 196 3.17 -3.36 -30.44
C LYS A 196 2.89 -4.79 -30.91
N THR A 197 1.67 -5.28 -30.73
CA THR A 197 1.25 -6.57 -31.30
C THR A 197 0.59 -6.38 -32.67
N PRO A 198 1.07 -7.02 -33.76
CA PRO A 198 0.44 -6.92 -35.06
C PRO A 198 -0.96 -7.55 -35.01
N VAL A 199 -1.99 -6.77 -35.36
CA VAL A 199 -3.37 -7.26 -35.40
C VAL A 199 -3.55 -8.08 -36.67
N THR A 200 -3.65 -9.40 -36.51
CA THR A 200 -3.89 -10.32 -37.64
C THR A 200 -5.39 -10.52 -37.89
N LYS A 201 -5.74 -11.14 -39.03
CA LYS A 201 -7.14 -11.56 -39.30
C LYS A 201 -7.68 -12.47 -38.17
N ASN A 202 -6.84 -13.35 -37.64
CA ASN A 202 -7.19 -14.24 -36.52
C ASN A 202 -7.45 -13.42 -35.24
N SER A 203 -6.65 -12.38 -34.97
CA SER A 203 -6.87 -11.47 -33.85
C SER A 203 -8.22 -10.76 -33.94
N CYS A 204 -8.63 -10.32 -35.13
CA CYS A 204 -9.97 -9.74 -35.34
C CYS A 204 -11.09 -10.74 -35.07
N GLN A 205 -10.95 -11.99 -35.52
CA GLN A 205 -11.92 -13.06 -35.24
C GLN A 205 -12.00 -13.37 -33.73
N ALA A 206 -10.85 -13.51 -33.07
CA ALA A 206 -10.76 -13.74 -31.62
C ALA A 206 -11.39 -12.59 -30.82
N ARG A 207 -11.18 -11.33 -31.24
CA ARG A 207 -11.82 -10.15 -30.62
C ARG A 207 -13.33 -10.17 -30.76
N ASN A 208 -13.85 -10.50 -31.94
CA ASN A 208 -15.30 -10.59 -32.16
C ASN A 208 -15.91 -11.71 -31.31
N LEU A 209 -15.29 -12.90 -31.30
CA LEU A 209 -15.73 -14.01 -30.47
C LEU A 209 -15.71 -13.65 -28.98
N LEU A 210 -14.63 -13.01 -28.50
CA LEU A 210 -14.52 -12.57 -27.12
C LEU A 210 -15.57 -11.50 -26.77
N LYS A 211 -15.89 -10.60 -27.70
CA LYS A 211 -16.95 -9.59 -27.52
C LYS A 211 -18.32 -10.26 -27.39
N ASP A 212 -18.62 -11.24 -28.22
CA ASP A 212 -19.87 -12.00 -28.18
C ASP A 212 -19.99 -12.79 -26.87
N LEU A 213 -18.93 -13.50 -26.48
CA LEU A 213 -18.84 -14.22 -25.20
C LEU A 213 -19.03 -13.27 -24.01
N LYS A 214 -18.37 -12.11 -24.00
CA LYS A 214 -18.55 -11.09 -22.94
C LYS A 214 -20.01 -10.62 -22.82
N SER A 215 -20.72 -10.50 -23.94
CA SER A 215 -22.15 -10.13 -23.95
C SER A 215 -23.03 -11.26 -23.39
N GLN A 216 -22.76 -12.50 -23.80
CA GLN A 216 -23.47 -13.69 -23.32
C GLN A 216 -23.24 -13.91 -21.82
N TRP A 217 -22.00 -13.82 -21.35
CA TRP A 217 -21.64 -13.99 -19.95
C TRP A 217 -22.28 -12.93 -19.06
N ARG A 218 -22.33 -11.66 -19.47
CA ARG A 218 -23.05 -10.62 -18.71
C ARG A 218 -24.53 -10.96 -18.52
N LYS A 219 -25.21 -11.48 -19.55
CA LYS A 219 -26.61 -11.91 -19.45
C LYS A 219 -26.76 -13.13 -18.54
N ALA A 220 -25.89 -14.12 -18.68
CA ALA A 220 -25.90 -15.34 -17.87
C ALA A 220 -25.65 -15.02 -16.39
N LEU A 221 -24.60 -14.25 -16.08
CA LEU A 221 -24.27 -13.80 -14.73
C LEU A 221 -25.42 -13.01 -14.10
N LEU A 222 -26.03 -12.08 -14.85
CA LEU A 222 -27.17 -11.30 -14.34
C LEU A 222 -28.37 -12.18 -14.01
N LYS A 223 -28.64 -13.21 -14.81
CA LYS A 223 -29.72 -14.18 -14.56
C LYS A 223 -29.43 -14.99 -13.29
N THR A 224 -28.28 -15.67 -13.24
CA THR A 224 -27.89 -16.51 -12.09
C THR A 224 -27.79 -15.72 -10.79
N PHE A 225 -27.25 -14.50 -10.83
CA PHE A 225 -27.20 -13.62 -9.67
C PHE A 225 -28.60 -13.22 -9.15
N ARG A 226 -29.56 -12.96 -10.06
CA ARG A 226 -30.94 -12.64 -9.66
C ARG A 226 -31.64 -13.83 -9.02
N GLU A 227 -31.47 -15.02 -9.60
CA GLU A 227 -32.07 -16.26 -9.09
C GLU A 227 -31.54 -16.58 -7.68
N THR A 228 -30.22 -16.54 -7.49
CA THR A 228 -29.60 -16.77 -6.18
C THR A 228 -29.99 -15.71 -5.14
N LYS A 229 -30.01 -14.43 -5.52
CA LYS A 229 -30.46 -13.34 -4.65
C LYS A 229 -31.93 -13.48 -4.24
N ALA A 230 -32.80 -13.91 -5.15
CA ALA A 230 -34.22 -14.16 -4.86
C ALA A 230 -34.40 -15.35 -3.92
N HIS A 231 -33.64 -16.43 -4.12
CA HIS A 231 -33.63 -17.58 -3.21
C HIS A 231 -33.21 -17.18 -1.78
N MET A 232 -32.19 -16.33 -1.65
CA MET A 232 -31.74 -15.83 -0.34
C MET A 232 -32.76 -14.91 0.35
N SER A 233 -33.70 -14.30 -0.38
CA SER A 233 -34.72 -13.42 0.22
C SER A 233 -35.83 -14.18 0.95
N THR A 234 -36.04 -15.46 0.63
CA THR A 234 -37.12 -16.28 1.21
C THR A 234 -36.68 -17.06 2.45
N GLN A 235 -35.37 -17.08 2.75
CA GLN A 235 -34.81 -17.73 3.93
C GLN A 235 -34.89 -16.79 5.15
N HIS A 236 -36.05 -16.75 5.81
CA HIS A 236 -36.33 -15.80 6.92
C HIS A 236 -35.78 -16.22 8.29
N SER A 237 -35.26 -17.45 8.45
CA SER A 237 -34.87 -18.03 9.75
C SER A 237 -33.37 -18.16 10.00
N GLN A 238 -32.50 -17.80 9.04
CA GLN A 238 -31.05 -17.87 9.17
C GLN A 238 -30.38 -16.55 8.75
N ALA A 239 -29.23 -16.24 9.35
CA ALA A 239 -28.41 -15.11 8.90
C ALA A 239 -28.01 -15.32 7.43
N SER A 240 -28.43 -14.40 6.56
CA SER A 240 -28.29 -14.50 5.10
C SER A 240 -27.45 -13.36 4.55
N LEU A 241 -26.78 -13.61 3.41
CA LEU A 241 -26.03 -12.58 2.66
C LEU A 241 -26.95 -11.58 1.94
N TYR A 242 -28.26 -11.82 1.91
CA TYR A 242 -29.23 -11.01 1.17
C TYR A 242 -29.09 -9.48 1.37
N PRO A 243 -28.94 -8.94 2.61
CA PRO A 243 -28.78 -7.50 2.79
C PRO A 243 -27.54 -6.94 2.06
N TYR A 244 -26.42 -7.68 2.09
CA TYR A 244 -25.18 -7.28 1.43
C TYR A 244 -25.28 -7.35 -0.11
N LEU A 245 -26.15 -8.23 -0.64
CA LEU A 245 -26.47 -8.32 -2.07
C LEU A 245 -27.44 -7.21 -2.54
N CYS A 246 -28.06 -6.48 -1.61
CA CYS A 246 -28.98 -5.38 -1.90
C CYS A 246 -28.32 -3.99 -1.89
N LEU A 247 -27.04 -3.90 -1.49
CA LEU A 247 -26.32 -2.63 -1.37
C LEU A 247 -26.05 -1.97 -2.73
N LEU A 248 -25.75 -2.78 -3.75
CA LEU A 248 -25.46 -2.28 -5.10
C LEU A 248 -26.52 -2.72 -6.11
N LYS A 249 -26.51 -2.11 -7.30
CA LYS A 249 -27.35 -2.57 -8.41
C LYS A 249 -26.86 -3.93 -8.86
N ASN A 250 -27.76 -4.83 -9.27
CA ASN A 250 -27.37 -6.19 -9.73
C ASN A 250 -26.34 -6.16 -10.88
N ARG A 251 -26.36 -5.11 -11.73
CA ARG A 251 -25.36 -4.93 -12.80
C ARG A 251 -23.95 -4.65 -12.26
N ASP A 252 -23.84 -3.96 -11.13
CA ASP A 252 -22.55 -3.64 -10.52
C ASP A 252 -21.81 -4.91 -10.09
N TYR A 253 -22.50 -5.88 -9.48
CA TYR A 253 -21.91 -7.18 -9.13
C TYR A 253 -21.45 -7.94 -10.38
N VAL A 254 -22.23 -7.90 -11.47
CA VAL A 254 -21.87 -8.54 -12.74
C VAL A 254 -20.61 -7.92 -13.35
N ASP A 255 -20.50 -6.58 -13.33
CA ASP A 255 -19.32 -5.91 -13.86
C ASP A 255 -18.07 -6.18 -13.01
N LEU A 256 -18.18 -6.23 -11.68
CA LEU A 256 -17.08 -6.63 -10.78
C LEU A 256 -16.64 -8.08 -11.01
N MET A 257 -17.58 -9.01 -11.16
CA MET A 257 -17.31 -10.42 -11.49
C MET A 257 -16.61 -10.55 -12.85
N MET A 258 -17.07 -9.81 -13.86
CA MET A 258 -16.44 -9.77 -15.18
C MET A 258 -15.03 -9.20 -15.10
N GLN A 259 -14.82 -8.13 -14.33
CA GLN A 259 -13.49 -7.54 -14.13
C GLN A 259 -12.53 -8.53 -13.47
N ALA A 260 -12.98 -9.22 -12.40
CA ALA A 260 -12.18 -10.22 -11.70
C ALA A 260 -11.76 -11.37 -12.63
N LEU A 261 -12.63 -11.84 -13.52
CA LEU A 261 -12.29 -12.85 -14.53
C LEU A 261 -11.15 -12.43 -15.45
N PHE A 262 -11.15 -11.19 -15.94
CA PHE A 262 -10.12 -10.69 -16.86
C PHE A 262 -8.82 -10.26 -16.17
N ASN A 263 -8.86 -10.07 -14.86
CA ASN A 263 -7.66 -9.81 -14.04
C ASN A 263 -7.03 -11.12 -13.51
N LEU A 264 -7.69 -12.27 -13.66
CA LEU A 264 -7.17 -13.55 -13.19
C LEU A 264 -5.96 -13.98 -14.06
N PRO A 265 -4.81 -14.30 -13.47
CA PRO A 265 -3.64 -14.72 -14.23
C PRO A 265 -3.86 -16.06 -14.95
N PRO A 266 -3.19 -16.32 -16.08
CA PRO A 266 -3.37 -17.56 -16.85
C PRO A 266 -3.11 -18.85 -16.05
N HIS A 267 -2.24 -18.77 -15.04
CA HIS A 267 -1.89 -19.91 -14.17
C HIS A 267 -2.87 -20.11 -12.99
N GLY A 268 -3.83 -19.19 -12.82
CA GLY A 268 -4.77 -19.11 -11.72
C GLY A 268 -4.23 -18.46 -10.46
N ASP A 269 -5.10 -18.28 -9.48
CA ASP A 269 -4.80 -17.65 -8.18
C ASP A 269 -5.33 -18.51 -7.02
N SER A 270 -4.82 -18.25 -5.81
CA SER A 270 -5.34 -18.86 -4.60
C SER A 270 -6.81 -18.50 -4.41
N LEU A 271 -7.65 -19.51 -4.13
CA LEU A 271 -9.10 -19.31 -4.02
C LEU A 271 -9.46 -18.27 -2.95
N ILE A 272 -8.82 -18.33 -1.78
CA ILE A 272 -9.09 -17.38 -0.70
C ILE A 272 -8.73 -15.93 -1.07
N HIS A 273 -7.64 -15.74 -1.82
CA HIS A 273 -7.23 -14.42 -2.28
C HIS A 273 -8.25 -13.86 -3.28
N PHE A 274 -8.66 -14.66 -4.25
CA PHE A 274 -9.66 -14.27 -5.25
C PHE A 274 -11.02 -13.96 -4.62
N VAL A 275 -11.44 -14.76 -3.63
CA VAL A 275 -12.66 -14.54 -2.83
C VAL A 275 -12.61 -13.21 -2.08
N MET A 276 -11.51 -12.96 -1.35
CA MET A 276 -11.36 -11.72 -0.58
C MET A 276 -11.26 -10.48 -1.47
N ASP A 277 -10.54 -10.55 -2.60
CA ASP A 277 -10.44 -9.44 -3.57
C ASP A 277 -11.83 -9.06 -4.11
N LEU A 278 -12.61 -10.05 -4.55
CA LEU A 278 -13.93 -9.81 -5.11
C LEU A 278 -14.90 -9.22 -4.08
N ALA A 279 -14.87 -9.71 -2.84
CA ALA A 279 -15.69 -9.18 -1.74
C ALA A 279 -15.29 -7.74 -1.36
N MET A 280 -13.97 -7.47 -1.28
CA MET A 280 -13.47 -6.13 -0.99
C MET A 280 -13.81 -5.13 -2.09
N LYS A 281 -13.85 -5.55 -3.35
CA LYS A 281 -14.32 -4.71 -4.47
C LYS A 281 -15.80 -4.31 -4.31
N VAL A 282 -16.66 -5.22 -3.85
CA VAL A 282 -18.06 -4.90 -3.52
C VAL A 282 -18.13 -3.90 -2.37
N TYR A 283 -17.39 -4.13 -1.29
CA TYR A 283 -17.34 -3.23 -0.14
C TYR A 283 -16.87 -1.82 -0.54
N ASN A 284 -15.76 -1.72 -1.29
CA ASN A 284 -15.23 -0.44 -1.76
C ASN A 284 -16.21 0.28 -2.68
N LYS A 285 -16.92 -0.45 -3.55
CA LYS A 285 -17.94 0.14 -4.43
C LYS A 285 -19.12 0.72 -3.63
N ASN A 286 -19.55 0.03 -2.57
CA ASN A 286 -20.59 0.53 -1.67
C ASN A 286 -20.15 1.84 -1.00
N LEU A 287 -18.93 1.89 -0.46
CA LEU A 287 -18.39 3.09 0.18
C LEU A 287 -18.31 4.27 -0.81
N ILE A 288 -17.87 4.03 -2.04
CA ILE A 288 -17.83 5.07 -3.08
C ILE A 288 -19.25 5.55 -3.40
N GLN A 289 -20.23 4.66 -3.59
CA GLN A 289 -21.62 5.07 -3.83
C GLN A 289 -22.22 5.88 -2.67
N MET A 290 -21.85 5.57 -1.43
CA MET A 290 -22.26 6.35 -0.26
C MET A 290 -21.66 7.75 -0.29
N LYS A 291 -20.38 7.90 -0.62
CA LYS A 291 -19.70 9.20 -0.78
C LYS A 291 -20.20 10.01 -1.98
N MET A 292 -20.75 9.35 -2.98
CA MET A 292 -21.32 9.98 -4.18
C MET A 292 -22.77 10.45 -4.01
N LYS A 293 -23.39 10.28 -2.83
CA LYS A 293 -24.70 10.87 -2.56
C LYS A 293 -24.60 12.42 -2.61
N PRO A 294 -25.59 13.14 -3.18
CA PRO A 294 -25.44 14.56 -3.51
C PRO A 294 -24.93 15.44 -2.36
N PHE A 295 -25.56 15.34 -1.20
CA PHE A 295 -25.21 16.12 -0.01
C PHE A 295 -23.77 15.91 0.50
N VAL A 296 -23.24 14.69 0.33
CA VAL A 296 -21.89 14.30 0.76
C VAL A 296 -20.86 14.84 -0.21
N LEU A 297 -21.20 14.71 -1.49
CA LEU A 297 -20.37 15.12 -2.59
C LEU A 297 -20.21 16.64 -2.62
N ASP A 298 -21.30 17.37 -2.36
CA ASP A 298 -21.28 18.84 -2.29
C ASP A 298 -20.38 19.34 -1.16
N GLU A 299 -20.45 18.69 0.01
CA GLU A 299 -19.59 19.04 1.15
C GLU A 299 -18.11 18.66 0.90
N LEU A 300 -17.86 17.50 0.29
CA LEU A 300 -16.52 17.10 -0.14
C LEU A 300 -15.94 18.08 -1.17
N ASN A 301 -16.74 18.47 -2.17
CA ASN A 301 -16.36 19.47 -3.16
C ASN A 301 -16.03 20.79 -2.49
N ARG A 302 -16.91 21.31 -1.63
CA ARG A 302 -16.68 22.57 -0.90
C ARG A 302 -15.36 22.54 -0.13
N LYS A 303 -15.13 21.48 0.66
CA LYS A 303 -13.89 21.31 1.45
C LYS A 303 -12.66 21.25 0.57
N TYR A 304 -12.68 20.42 -0.47
CA TYR A 304 -11.52 20.24 -1.32
C TYR A 304 -11.22 21.50 -2.13
N MET A 305 -12.23 22.19 -2.66
CA MET A 305 -12.05 23.46 -3.38
C MET A 305 -11.41 24.53 -2.48
N ASN A 306 -11.83 24.62 -1.22
CA ASN A 306 -11.22 25.53 -0.25
C ASN A 306 -9.78 25.10 0.08
N TYR A 307 -9.52 23.80 0.29
CA TYR A 307 -8.20 23.24 0.54
C TYR A 307 -7.17 23.62 -0.54
N LEU A 308 -7.59 23.64 -1.81
CA LEU A 308 -6.71 24.02 -2.92
C LEU A 308 -6.17 25.46 -2.82
N HIS A 309 -6.85 26.37 -2.11
CA HIS A 309 -6.31 27.72 -1.87
C HIS A 309 -5.02 27.70 -1.04
N LEU A 310 -4.79 26.69 -0.21
CA LEU A 310 -3.51 26.53 0.50
C LEU A 310 -2.38 26.17 -0.48
N LEU A 311 -2.66 25.25 -1.41
CA LEU A 311 -1.65 24.62 -2.25
C LEU A 311 -1.32 25.39 -3.53
N ALA A 312 -2.26 26.16 -4.08
CA ALA A 312 -2.11 26.83 -5.37
C ALA A 312 -1.01 27.90 -5.36
N LYS A 313 -0.30 28.09 -6.49
CA LYS A 313 0.78 29.09 -6.59
C LYS A 313 0.32 30.55 -6.60
N ASP A 314 -0.91 30.79 -7.05
CA ASP A 314 -1.50 32.11 -7.27
C ASP A 314 -2.34 32.60 -6.08
N THR A 315 -2.22 31.93 -4.93
CA THR A 315 -2.90 32.28 -3.69
C THR A 315 -1.88 32.63 -2.60
N GLN A 316 -2.30 33.40 -1.59
CA GLN A 316 -1.41 33.89 -0.53
C GLN A 316 -1.50 33.09 0.79
N LEU A 317 -2.33 32.06 0.87
CA LEU A 317 -2.48 31.29 2.11
C LEU A 317 -1.29 30.33 2.27
N ASP A 318 -0.41 30.59 3.23
CA ASP A 318 0.81 29.80 3.52
C ASP A 318 1.08 29.60 5.02
N SER A 319 0.09 29.89 5.88
CA SER A 319 0.29 30.00 7.32
C SER A 319 0.11 28.69 8.12
N CYS A 320 -0.23 27.57 7.48
CA CYS A 320 -0.58 26.32 8.16
C CYS A 320 -0.30 25.08 7.31
N LEU A 321 -0.21 23.92 7.98
CA LEU A 321 0.00 22.64 7.31
C LEU A 321 -1.28 22.13 6.63
N PRO A 322 -1.17 21.29 5.58
CA PRO A 322 -2.32 20.71 4.88
C PRO A 322 -3.38 20.08 5.79
N ARG A 323 -2.97 19.33 6.82
CA ARG A 323 -3.87 18.70 7.79
C ARG A 323 -4.58 19.74 8.65
N GLU A 324 -3.84 20.70 9.20
CA GLU A 324 -4.39 21.74 10.07
C GLU A 324 -5.46 22.57 9.34
N PHE A 325 -5.20 22.91 8.08
CA PHE A 325 -6.16 23.64 7.25
C PHE A 325 -7.38 22.78 6.91
N TRP A 326 -7.20 21.49 6.65
CA TRP A 326 -8.32 20.60 6.42
C TRP A 326 -9.21 20.45 7.67
N GLU A 327 -8.61 20.28 8.84
CA GLU A 327 -9.32 20.20 10.12
C GLU A 327 -10.06 21.51 10.45
N SER A 328 -9.49 22.68 10.13
CA SER A 328 -10.19 23.96 10.31
C SER A 328 -11.45 24.05 9.44
N LEU A 329 -11.38 23.60 8.18
CA LEU A 329 -12.53 23.51 7.29
C LEU A 329 -13.59 22.51 7.77
N GLU A 330 -13.19 21.47 8.51
CA GLU A 330 -14.11 20.52 9.15
C GLU A 330 -14.82 21.13 10.36
N SER A 331 -14.14 21.98 11.13
CA SER A 331 -14.75 22.67 12.28
C SER A 331 -15.85 23.67 11.88
N GLU A 332 -15.69 24.32 10.72
CA GLU A 332 -16.67 25.27 10.16
C GLU A 332 -17.87 24.58 9.50
N ALA A 333 -17.71 23.32 9.07
CA ALA A 333 -18.70 22.61 8.27
C ALA A 333 -19.99 22.30 9.04
N THR A 334 -21.16 22.59 8.48
CA THR A 334 -22.48 22.23 9.04
C THR A 334 -22.71 20.71 9.12
N ILE A 335 -21.90 19.90 8.45
CA ILE A 335 -21.91 18.42 8.49
C ILE A 335 -20.47 17.90 8.57
N SER A 336 -20.19 16.99 9.50
CA SER A 336 -18.90 16.31 9.53
C SER A 336 -18.75 15.38 8.31
N SER A 337 -17.59 15.40 7.67
CA SER A 337 -17.17 14.42 6.64
C SER A 337 -17.29 12.98 7.11
N ASP A 338 -17.33 12.78 8.44
CA ASP A 338 -17.46 11.48 9.13
C ASP A 338 -18.83 10.81 8.93
N PHE A 339 -19.79 11.49 8.30
CA PHE A 339 -21.18 11.03 8.14
C PHE A 339 -21.31 9.62 7.52
N PHE A 340 -20.36 9.17 6.69
CA PHE A 340 -20.47 7.89 5.96
C PHE A 340 -19.37 6.86 6.28
N THR A 341 -18.47 7.17 7.21
CA THR A 341 -17.14 6.55 7.20
C THR A 341 -16.68 5.97 8.53
N GLN A 342 -17.48 6.08 9.59
CA GLN A 342 -17.33 5.21 10.76
C GLN A 342 -17.95 3.81 10.56
N GLU A 343 -18.30 3.42 9.32
CA GLU A 343 -18.63 2.03 9.04
C GLU A 343 -17.39 1.16 9.24
N LYS A 344 -17.37 0.43 10.35
CA LYS A 344 -16.40 -0.64 10.59
C LYS A 344 -16.40 -1.58 9.38
N VAL A 345 -15.21 -1.91 8.89
CA VAL A 345 -15.02 -2.91 7.81
C VAL A 345 -15.86 -4.14 8.10
N TRP A 346 -16.54 -4.67 7.08
CA TRP A 346 -17.34 -5.89 7.23
C TRP A 346 -16.48 -7.01 7.82
N PRO A 347 -17.02 -7.83 8.74
CA PRO A 347 -16.28 -8.94 9.31
C PRO A 347 -15.73 -9.87 8.23
N ASP A 348 -14.52 -10.40 8.41
CA ASP A 348 -13.86 -11.29 7.42
C ASP A 348 -14.74 -12.49 7.03
N VAL A 349 -15.53 -13.03 7.98
CA VAL A 349 -16.47 -14.12 7.71
C VAL A 349 -17.52 -13.72 6.67
N VAL A 350 -18.06 -12.50 6.78
CA VAL A 350 -19.05 -11.97 5.82
C VAL A 350 -18.39 -11.75 4.46
N LEU A 351 -17.17 -11.20 4.44
CA LEU A 351 -16.42 -10.99 3.20
C LEU A 351 -16.11 -12.32 2.49
N VAL A 352 -15.66 -13.34 3.22
CA VAL A 352 -15.41 -14.66 2.65
C VAL A 352 -16.70 -15.29 2.12
N GLN A 353 -17.79 -15.27 2.89
CA GLN A 353 -19.07 -15.83 2.42
C GLN A 353 -19.59 -15.11 1.17
N LEU A 354 -19.53 -13.78 1.15
CA LEU A 354 -19.93 -12.96 0.00
C LEU A 354 -19.05 -13.27 -1.23
N GLY A 355 -17.73 -13.30 -1.06
CA GLY A 355 -16.80 -13.56 -2.15
C GLY A 355 -16.97 -14.98 -2.70
N THR A 356 -17.09 -15.98 -1.83
CA THR A 356 -17.35 -17.38 -2.23
C THR A 356 -18.63 -17.48 -3.06
N HIS A 357 -19.73 -16.87 -2.59
CA HIS A 357 -20.99 -16.84 -3.34
C HIS A 357 -20.82 -16.24 -4.75
N LEU A 358 -20.09 -15.12 -4.87
CA LEU A 358 -19.85 -14.49 -6.17
C LEU A 358 -18.96 -15.35 -7.08
N VAL A 359 -17.96 -16.05 -6.53
CA VAL A 359 -17.11 -16.99 -7.28
C VAL A 359 -17.93 -18.19 -7.77
N GLU A 360 -18.83 -18.73 -6.95
CA GLU A 360 -19.73 -19.81 -7.36
C GLU A 360 -20.65 -19.38 -8.50
N VAL A 361 -21.26 -18.19 -8.40
CA VAL A 361 -22.07 -17.60 -9.48
C VAL A 361 -21.23 -17.45 -10.75
N LEU A 362 -19.98 -16.99 -10.62
CA LEU A 362 -19.04 -16.87 -11.73
C LEU A 362 -18.81 -18.23 -12.40
N VAL A 363 -18.36 -19.24 -11.65
CA VAL A 363 -18.05 -20.60 -12.13
C VAL A 363 -19.26 -21.29 -12.77
N GLN A 364 -20.45 -21.11 -12.21
CA GLN A 364 -21.68 -21.72 -12.74
C GLN A 364 -22.10 -21.10 -14.06
N ALA A 365 -22.09 -19.76 -14.16
CA ALA A 365 -22.70 -19.01 -15.24
C ALA A 365 -21.81 -18.86 -16.48
N ILE A 366 -20.49 -18.76 -16.34
CA ILE A 366 -19.60 -18.49 -17.48
C ILE A 366 -19.21 -19.78 -18.21
N ARG A 367 -19.66 -19.90 -19.45
CA ARG A 367 -19.44 -21.08 -20.30
C ARG A 367 -18.91 -20.66 -21.66
N MET A 368 -18.03 -21.46 -22.27
CA MET A 368 -17.50 -21.22 -23.62
C MET A 368 -17.52 -22.50 -24.46
N PRO A 369 -17.54 -22.41 -25.81
CA PRO A 369 -17.38 -23.59 -26.66
C PRO A 369 -16.02 -24.26 -26.46
N ASN A 370 -15.97 -25.59 -26.43
CA ASN A 370 -14.72 -26.35 -26.31
C ASN A 370 -13.80 -26.17 -27.55
N ASN A 371 -14.39 -26.07 -28.74
CA ASN A 371 -13.67 -25.84 -30.00
C ASN A 371 -13.95 -24.42 -30.51
N LEU A 372 -12.98 -23.52 -30.34
CA LEU A 372 -13.14 -22.10 -30.67
C LEU A 372 -13.05 -21.80 -32.18
N PHE A 373 -12.35 -22.64 -32.95
CA PHE A 373 -12.01 -22.37 -34.36
C PHE A 373 -12.42 -23.48 -35.34
N SER A 374 -13.12 -24.53 -34.89
CA SER A 374 -13.65 -25.59 -35.77
C SER A 374 -15.05 -25.23 -36.29
N SER A 375 -15.29 -25.49 -37.58
CA SER A 375 -16.61 -25.36 -38.22
C SER A 375 -17.46 -26.64 -38.17
N GLN A 376 -16.93 -27.75 -37.63
CA GLN A 376 -17.63 -29.04 -37.55
C GLN A 376 -17.85 -29.52 -36.10
N THR A 377 -19.05 -30.09 -35.90
CA THR A 377 -19.61 -30.86 -34.76
C THR A 377 -19.88 -30.13 -33.42
N GLU A 378 -20.92 -30.63 -32.71
CA GLU A 378 -21.63 -30.01 -31.58
C GLU A 378 -20.77 -29.17 -30.63
N LYS A 379 -21.17 -27.91 -30.44
CA LYS A 379 -20.52 -26.96 -29.54
C LYS A 379 -20.87 -27.29 -28.08
N ARG A 380 -20.25 -28.33 -27.51
CA ARG A 380 -20.33 -28.59 -26.07
C ARG A 380 -19.77 -27.40 -25.31
N LEU A 381 -20.60 -26.79 -24.46
CA LEU A 381 -20.21 -25.68 -23.61
C LEU A 381 -19.46 -26.20 -22.38
N ILE A 382 -18.26 -25.65 -22.15
CA ILE A 382 -17.40 -25.95 -21.01
C ILE A 382 -17.33 -24.74 -20.05
N PRO A 383 -17.15 -24.95 -18.73
CA PRO A 383 -16.83 -23.85 -17.81
C PRO A 383 -15.56 -23.10 -18.22
N VAL A 384 -15.56 -21.78 -18.06
CA VAL A 384 -14.33 -20.98 -18.25
C VAL A 384 -13.42 -21.09 -17.03
N LEU A 385 -13.97 -21.28 -15.83
CA LEU A 385 -13.23 -21.41 -14.58
C LEU A 385 -13.45 -22.78 -13.94
N TYR A 386 -12.43 -23.30 -13.27
CA TYR A 386 -12.48 -24.55 -12.54
C TYR A 386 -11.68 -24.48 -11.24
N HIS A 387 -12.18 -25.17 -10.22
CA HIS A 387 -11.50 -25.36 -8.95
C HIS A 387 -10.42 -26.43 -9.10
N VAL A 388 -9.21 -26.12 -8.67
CA VAL A 388 -8.07 -27.05 -8.67
C VAL A 388 -7.50 -27.12 -7.27
N TYR A 389 -7.17 -28.32 -6.84
CA TYR A 389 -6.43 -28.52 -5.60
C TYR A 389 -4.98 -28.87 -5.92
N SER A 390 -4.05 -28.19 -5.25
CA SER A 390 -2.62 -28.49 -5.35
C SER A 390 -2.04 -28.75 -3.97
N PHE A 391 -1.12 -29.71 -3.88
CA PHE A 391 -0.39 -29.99 -2.65
C PHE A 391 0.91 -29.18 -2.63
N LEU A 392 0.99 -28.24 -1.69
CA LEU A 392 2.23 -27.56 -1.32
C LEU A 392 2.80 -28.26 -0.08
N SER A 393 3.78 -29.14 -0.32
CA SER A 393 4.32 -30.09 0.65
C SER A 393 3.23 -31.05 1.16
N VAL A 394 2.76 -30.89 2.41
CA VAL A 394 1.71 -31.72 3.04
C VAL A 394 0.32 -31.05 3.01
N LYS A 395 0.22 -29.81 2.50
CA LYS A 395 -1.02 -29.02 2.59
C LYS A 395 -1.70 -28.92 1.23
N GLN A 396 -2.97 -29.28 1.19
CA GLN A 396 -3.85 -29.03 0.06
C GLN A 396 -4.28 -27.55 0.07
N ILE A 397 -4.11 -26.87 -1.06
CA ILE A 397 -4.53 -25.49 -1.26
C ILE A 397 -5.44 -25.43 -2.49
N GLY A 398 -6.60 -24.77 -2.34
CA GLY A 398 -7.54 -24.51 -3.43
C GLY A 398 -7.08 -23.35 -4.31
N PHE A 399 -7.21 -23.53 -5.62
CA PHE A 399 -6.94 -22.55 -6.65
C PHE A 399 -8.15 -22.42 -7.57
N ILE A 400 -8.37 -21.22 -8.09
CA ILE A 400 -9.29 -20.98 -9.21
C ILE A 400 -8.45 -20.75 -10.47
N LYS A 401 -8.75 -21.50 -11.54
CA LYS A 401 -7.97 -21.44 -12.79
C LYS A 401 -8.85 -21.18 -14.01
N PRO A 402 -8.39 -20.36 -14.96
CA PRO A 402 -9.02 -20.23 -16.26
C PRO A 402 -8.70 -21.42 -17.18
N HIS A 403 -9.67 -21.78 -18.02
CA HIS A 403 -9.51 -22.83 -19.02
C HIS A 403 -8.42 -22.45 -20.03
N PRO A 404 -7.51 -23.36 -20.44
CA PRO A 404 -6.44 -23.04 -21.39
C PRO A 404 -6.94 -22.41 -22.70
N ALA A 405 -8.10 -22.86 -23.21
CA ALA A 405 -8.73 -22.28 -24.39
C ALA A 405 -9.14 -20.81 -24.19
N PHE A 406 -9.54 -20.41 -22.98
CA PHE A 406 -9.82 -19.00 -22.67
C PHE A 406 -8.54 -18.17 -22.69
N ASN A 407 -7.47 -18.67 -22.06
CA ASN A 407 -6.17 -17.99 -22.07
C ASN A 407 -5.65 -17.80 -23.50
N GLN A 408 -5.78 -18.83 -24.34
CA GLN A 408 -5.43 -18.77 -25.76
C GLN A 408 -6.29 -17.72 -26.49
N LEU A 409 -7.61 -17.73 -26.29
CA LEU A 409 -8.50 -16.74 -26.91
C LEU A 409 -8.13 -15.31 -26.52
N VAL A 410 -7.85 -15.05 -25.24
CA VAL A 410 -7.47 -13.73 -24.74
C VAL A 410 -6.11 -13.31 -25.31
N ALA A 411 -5.14 -14.22 -25.39
CA ALA A 411 -3.83 -13.96 -25.99
C ALA A 411 -3.95 -13.65 -27.49
N GLU A 412 -4.70 -14.45 -28.26
CA GLU A 412 -4.90 -14.26 -29.70
C GLU A 412 -5.68 -12.98 -30.02
N ALA A 413 -6.62 -12.59 -29.14
CA ALA A 413 -7.33 -11.33 -29.26
C ALA A 413 -6.39 -10.12 -29.19
N ALA A 414 -5.17 -10.27 -28.66
CA ALA A 414 -4.11 -9.26 -28.65
C ALA A 414 -4.66 -7.89 -28.26
N CYS A 415 -5.30 -7.79 -27.08
CA CYS A 415 -5.97 -6.57 -26.66
C CYS A 415 -4.96 -5.42 -26.55
N THR A 416 -5.22 -4.34 -27.30
CA THR A 416 -4.39 -3.13 -27.30
C THR A 416 -4.67 -2.21 -26.11
N LYS A 417 -5.54 -2.63 -25.20
CA LYS A 417 -6.00 -1.85 -24.05
C LYS A 417 -5.88 -2.67 -22.77
N LEU A 418 -5.47 -2.01 -21.70
CA LEU A 418 -5.32 -2.56 -20.35
C LEU A 418 -6.32 -1.88 -19.44
N THR A 419 -6.98 -2.63 -18.56
CA THR A 419 -7.95 -2.09 -17.60
C THR A 419 -7.45 -2.29 -16.19
N PHE A 420 -7.47 -1.23 -15.40
CA PHE A 420 -6.97 -1.20 -14.03
C PHE A 420 -8.06 -0.69 -13.09
N ASP A 421 -7.95 -1.06 -11.80
CA ASP A 421 -8.64 -0.33 -10.75
C ASP A 421 -8.10 1.11 -10.69
N SER A 422 -8.99 2.09 -10.54
CA SER A 422 -8.62 3.51 -10.49
C SER A 422 -7.63 3.83 -9.35
N SER A 423 -7.70 3.09 -8.24
CA SER A 423 -6.81 3.27 -7.09
C SER A 423 -5.39 2.77 -7.33
N VAL A 424 -5.13 1.92 -8.33
CA VAL A 424 -3.75 1.53 -8.66
C VAL A 424 -3.02 2.55 -9.53
N MET A 425 -3.73 3.59 -9.97
CA MET A 425 -3.15 4.71 -10.73
C MET A 425 -2.66 5.82 -9.79
N PRO A 426 -1.61 6.55 -10.19
CA PRO A 426 -1.26 7.83 -9.58
C PRO A 426 -2.44 8.83 -9.66
N MET A 427 -2.57 9.68 -8.65
CA MET A 427 -3.66 10.66 -8.59
C MET A 427 -3.40 11.81 -9.56
N LEU A 428 -4.45 12.33 -10.20
CA LEU A 428 -4.37 13.49 -11.08
C LEU A 428 -4.54 14.84 -10.34
N CYS A 429 -4.76 14.81 -9.03
CA CYS A 429 -4.83 15.97 -8.15
C CYS A 429 -4.08 15.69 -6.84
N PRO A 430 -3.74 16.72 -6.04
CA PRO A 430 -3.14 16.53 -4.72
C PRO A 430 -3.97 15.58 -3.84
N PRO A 431 -3.34 14.65 -3.11
CA PRO A 431 -4.08 13.74 -2.23
C PRO A 431 -4.90 14.48 -1.16
N LYS A 432 -5.97 13.85 -0.71
CA LYS A 432 -6.67 14.29 0.51
C LYS A 432 -5.70 14.12 1.69
N PRO A 433 -5.49 15.15 2.53
CA PRO A 433 -4.59 15.03 3.67
C PRO A 433 -5.11 13.98 4.65
N TRP A 434 -4.19 13.20 5.18
CA TRP A 434 -4.36 12.34 6.34
C TRP A 434 -4.70 13.19 7.57
N THR A 435 -5.88 12.97 8.14
CA THR A 435 -6.36 13.56 9.40
C THR A 435 -6.57 12.51 10.50
N SER A 436 -6.64 11.23 10.13
CA SER A 436 -6.75 10.11 11.06
C SER A 436 -6.26 8.80 10.42
N PRO A 437 -6.11 7.70 11.18
CA PRO A 437 -5.77 6.39 10.63
C PRO A 437 -6.71 5.83 9.55
N VAL A 438 -7.91 6.41 9.42
CA VAL A 438 -8.95 5.97 8.47
C VAL A 438 -9.28 7.02 7.40
N PHE A 439 -8.74 8.25 7.51
CA PHE A 439 -9.05 9.37 6.64
C PHE A 439 -7.80 9.98 6.02
N GLY A 440 -7.62 9.79 4.70
CA GLY A 440 -6.57 10.42 3.89
C GLY A 440 -6.35 9.66 2.57
N ALA A 441 -5.32 10.08 1.83
CA ALA A 441 -4.90 9.56 0.52
C ALA A 441 -5.88 9.88 -0.63
N TYR A 442 -6.69 8.91 -1.08
CA TYR A 442 -7.60 9.11 -2.22
C TYR A 442 -8.83 9.96 -1.85
N VAL A 443 -9.53 10.49 -2.86
CA VAL A 443 -10.70 11.35 -2.66
C VAL A 443 -11.91 10.53 -2.19
N LEU A 444 -12.22 9.45 -2.90
CA LEU A 444 -13.35 8.55 -2.66
C LEU A 444 -12.90 7.18 -2.17
N HIS A 445 -11.82 6.62 -2.72
CA HIS A 445 -11.38 5.27 -2.38
C HIS A 445 -10.91 5.17 -0.92
N PRO A 446 -11.38 4.17 -0.13
CA PRO A 446 -10.92 3.99 1.25
C PRO A 446 -9.46 3.52 1.29
N THR A 447 -8.66 4.08 2.20
CA THR A 447 -7.24 3.73 2.35
C THR A 447 -6.91 3.53 3.80
N LYS A 448 -6.19 2.44 4.11
CA LYS A 448 -5.65 2.21 5.44
C LYS A 448 -4.33 2.96 5.58
N LEU A 449 -4.12 3.64 6.71
CA LEU A 449 -2.86 4.27 7.05
C LEU A 449 -1.72 3.24 7.10
N MET A 450 -1.93 2.12 7.81
CA MET A 450 -0.99 1.00 7.88
C MET A 450 -1.40 -0.15 6.95
N ARG A 451 -0.43 -0.65 6.17
CA ARG A 451 -0.52 -1.91 5.44
C ARG A 451 -0.44 -3.06 6.43
N CYS A 452 -1.57 -3.70 6.66
CA CYS A 452 -1.71 -4.84 7.56
C CYS A 452 -1.86 -6.13 6.74
N LEU A 453 -1.15 -7.19 7.13
CA LEU A 453 -1.39 -8.53 6.61
C LEU A 453 -2.70 -9.08 7.18
N ASP A 454 -3.34 -10.01 6.47
CA ASP A 454 -4.58 -10.66 6.92
C ASP A 454 -4.47 -11.18 8.37
N GLY A 455 -5.48 -10.87 9.19
CA GLY A 455 -5.54 -11.27 10.61
C GLY A 455 -4.90 -10.30 11.61
N THR A 456 -4.36 -9.15 11.18
CA THR A 456 -3.67 -8.19 12.08
C THR A 456 -4.54 -7.00 12.53
N VAL A 457 -5.78 -7.28 12.94
CA VAL A 457 -6.77 -6.27 13.40
C VAL A 457 -6.26 -5.45 14.60
N GLN A 458 -5.38 -6.05 15.42
CA GLN A 458 -4.81 -5.43 16.61
C GLN A 458 -4.09 -4.10 16.32
N HIS A 459 -3.38 -3.99 15.18
CA HIS A 459 -2.66 -2.76 14.82
C HIS A 459 -3.63 -1.61 14.55
N GLN A 460 -4.65 -1.87 13.74
CA GLN A 460 -5.66 -0.89 13.38
C GLN A 460 -6.38 -0.39 14.65
N GLN A 461 -6.73 -1.31 15.56
CA GLN A 461 -7.33 -0.96 16.84
C GLN A 461 -6.40 -0.12 17.71
N GLN A 462 -5.10 -0.42 17.73
CA GLN A 462 -4.15 0.40 18.49
C GLN A 462 -3.99 1.82 17.93
N LEU A 463 -4.00 1.97 16.60
CA LEU A 463 -3.99 3.28 15.97
C LEU A 463 -5.28 4.06 16.28
N GLU A 464 -6.43 3.41 16.21
CA GLU A 464 -7.73 4.03 16.49
C GLU A 464 -7.90 4.40 17.98
N ASN A 465 -7.32 3.61 18.89
CA ASN A 465 -7.33 3.88 20.32
C ASN A 465 -6.26 4.89 20.76
N CYS A 466 -5.28 5.20 19.90
CA CYS A 466 -4.24 6.18 20.18
C CYS A 466 -4.85 7.59 20.13
N PRO A 467 -4.56 8.48 21.10
CA PRO A 467 -4.92 9.89 20.99
C PRO A 467 -4.43 10.45 19.65
N GLN A 468 -5.34 11.07 18.87
CA GLN A 468 -5.02 11.61 17.54
C GLN A 468 -3.83 12.57 17.58
N GLU A 469 -3.71 13.34 18.67
CA GLU A 469 -2.66 14.31 18.93
C GLU A 469 -1.24 13.71 18.86
N HIS A 470 -1.09 12.41 19.15
CA HIS A 470 0.19 11.70 19.05
C HIS A 470 0.54 11.27 17.61
N LEU A 471 -0.43 11.26 16.70
CA LEU A 471 -0.22 10.82 15.32
C LEU A 471 0.02 11.98 14.35
N HIS A 472 -0.26 13.23 14.76
CA HIS A 472 -0.24 14.40 13.87
C HIS A 472 1.05 14.51 13.04
N SER A 473 2.23 14.36 13.65
CA SER A 473 3.50 14.45 12.91
C SER A 473 3.70 13.34 11.87
N VAL A 474 3.20 12.14 12.16
CA VAL A 474 3.25 11.02 11.21
C VAL A 474 2.30 11.27 10.04
N LEU A 475 1.09 11.75 10.33
CA LEU A 475 0.10 12.10 9.31
C LEU A 475 0.61 13.26 8.44
N ASP A 476 1.18 14.30 9.07
CA ASP A 476 1.77 15.45 8.38
C ASP A 476 2.92 14.99 7.47
N ALA A 477 3.85 14.17 7.94
CA ALA A 477 4.93 13.66 7.10
C ALA A 477 4.43 12.88 5.87
N LEU A 478 3.39 12.04 6.03
CA LEU A 478 2.77 11.34 4.89
C LEU A 478 2.08 12.30 3.91
N ASN A 479 1.45 13.37 4.42
CA ASN A 479 0.84 14.41 3.59
C ASN A 479 1.88 15.14 2.74
N LEU A 480 3.05 15.43 3.33
CA LEU A 480 4.15 16.07 2.60
C LEU A 480 4.67 15.19 1.47
N LEU A 481 4.94 13.91 1.76
CA LEU A 481 5.35 12.93 0.75
C LEU A 481 4.30 12.78 -0.36
N GLY A 482 3.01 12.80 0.01
CA GLY A 482 1.88 12.70 -0.91
C GLY A 482 1.69 13.92 -1.81
N ASN A 483 1.99 15.12 -1.32
CA ASN A 483 1.82 16.37 -2.04
C ASN A 483 2.93 16.67 -3.07
N CYS A 484 4.01 15.86 -3.10
CA CYS A 484 5.02 15.98 -4.15
C CYS A 484 4.40 15.67 -5.53
N ALA A 485 4.44 16.67 -6.42
CA ALA A 485 3.95 16.57 -7.79
C ALA A 485 5.04 16.00 -8.71
N TRP A 486 4.66 15.05 -9.57
CA TRP A 486 5.54 14.33 -10.48
C TRP A 486 5.12 14.53 -11.95
N LYS A 487 6.10 14.41 -12.85
CA LYS A 487 5.89 14.32 -14.30
C LYS A 487 6.77 13.23 -14.91
N VAL A 488 6.47 12.84 -16.13
CA VAL A 488 7.23 11.82 -16.88
C VAL A 488 8.41 12.44 -17.63
N ASN A 489 9.57 11.80 -17.55
CA ASN A 489 10.73 12.01 -18.41
C ASN A 489 10.48 11.37 -19.78
N GLN A 490 9.87 12.12 -20.70
CA GLN A 490 9.42 11.58 -21.99
C GLN A 490 10.57 11.00 -22.85
N PRO A 491 11.74 11.66 -23.02
CA PRO A 491 12.85 11.09 -23.79
C PRO A 491 13.32 9.73 -23.30
N VAL A 492 13.43 9.56 -21.97
CA VAL A 492 13.81 8.29 -21.35
C VAL A 492 12.72 7.23 -21.53
N LEU A 493 11.45 7.60 -21.35
CA LEU A 493 10.32 6.69 -21.56
C LEU A 493 10.26 6.17 -23.00
N ASP A 494 10.40 7.05 -23.99
CA ASP A 494 10.34 6.69 -25.42
C ASP A 494 11.47 5.72 -25.79
N LEU A 495 12.66 5.94 -25.23
CA LEU A 495 13.80 5.05 -25.41
C LEU A 495 13.56 3.67 -24.80
N ILE A 496 13.03 3.60 -23.58
CA ILE A 496 12.70 2.33 -22.92
C ILE A 496 11.62 1.59 -23.71
N ILE A 497 10.54 2.27 -24.13
CA ILE A 497 9.46 1.67 -24.92
C ILE A 497 9.98 1.16 -26.27
N SER A 498 10.94 1.86 -26.89
CA SER A 498 11.60 1.42 -28.13
C SER A 498 12.33 0.09 -27.92
N ILE A 499 13.16 -0.01 -26.87
CA ILE A 499 13.91 -1.23 -26.54
C ILE A 499 12.95 -2.37 -26.14
N PHE A 500 11.92 -2.05 -25.35
CA PHE A 500 10.88 -2.99 -24.93
C PHE A 500 10.14 -3.59 -26.11
N ASN A 501 9.74 -2.79 -27.10
CA ASN A 501 9.04 -3.29 -28.29
C ASN A 501 9.96 -4.00 -29.31
N ALA A 502 11.27 -3.83 -29.21
CA ALA A 502 12.24 -4.59 -29.97
C ALA A 502 12.45 -5.98 -29.31
N LYS A 503 13.67 -6.30 -28.88
CA LYS A 503 14.02 -7.58 -28.25
C LYS A 503 14.21 -7.50 -26.73
N GLY A 504 13.92 -6.34 -26.12
CA GLY A 504 14.36 -6.05 -24.75
C GLY A 504 15.89 -5.95 -24.66
N SER A 505 16.40 -5.88 -23.43
CA SER A 505 17.83 -5.84 -23.14
C SER A 505 18.10 -6.38 -21.74
N LYS A 506 18.77 -7.54 -21.66
CA LYS A 506 19.19 -8.11 -20.37
C LYS A 506 20.14 -7.18 -19.61
N LYS A 507 21.01 -6.45 -20.34
CA LYS A 507 21.99 -5.51 -19.75
C LYS A 507 21.31 -4.32 -19.09
N LEU A 508 20.22 -3.82 -19.67
CA LEU A 508 19.46 -2.66 -19.19
C LEU A 508 18.21 -3.05 -18.38
N ASP A 509 18.09 -4.33 -18.00
CA ASP A 509 16.93 -4.88 -17.28
C ASP A 509 15.57 -4.58 -17.96
N VAL A 510 15.55 -4.56 -19.30
CA VAL A 510 14.32 -4.42 -20.09
C VAL A 510 13.87 -5.82 -20.52
N PRO A 511 12.74 -6.35 -20.03
CA PRO A 511 12.35 -7.74 -20.28
C PRO A 511 12.13 -8.01 -21.77
N PRO A 512 12.64 -9.12 -22.32
CA PRO A 512 12.42 -9.49 -23.71
C PRO A 512 10.98 -9.99 -23.95
N PRO A 513 10.48 -9.94 -25.20
CA PRO A 513 9.18 -10.53 -25.55
C PRO A 513 9.19 -12.06 -25.41
N MET A 514 8.00 -12.66 -25.32
CA MET A 514 7.85 -14.12 -25.17
C MET A 514 8.39 -14.93 -26.35
N SER A 515 8.62 -14.30 -27.51
CA SER A 515 9.27 -14.93 -28.67
C SER A 515 10.73 -15.29 -28.43
N GLU A 516 11.38 -14.67 -27.44
CA GLU A 516 12.77 -14.94 -27.04
C GLU A 516 12.85 -15.95 -25.87
N ALA A 517 11.72 -16.54 -25.46
CA ALA A 517 11.70 -17.54 -24.39
C ALA A 517 12.36 -18.86 -24.81
N PRO A 518 13.02 -19.59 -23.89
CA PRO A 518 13.67 -20.85 -24.21
C PRO A 518 12.65 -21.90 -24.64
N ILE A 519 12.93 -22.57 -25.76
CA ILE A 519 12.12 -23.68 -26.27
C ILE A 519 12.47 -24.94 -25.46
N PRO A 520 11.50 -25.60 -24.82
CA PRO A 520 11.78 -26.83 -24.08
C PRO A 520 12.21 -27.94 -25.06
N PRO A 521 13.24 -28.73 -24.73
CA PRO A 521 13.65 -29.86 -25.57
C PRO A 521 12.53 -30.89 -25.67
N SER A 522 12.46 -31.61 -26.81
CA SER A 522 11.41 -32.61 -27.03
C SER A 522 11.54 -33.75 -26.02
N TYR A 523 10.40 -34.26 -25.55
CA TYR A 523 10.36 -35.40 -24.64
C TYR A 523 10.50 -36.71 -25.42
N GLN A 524 11.62 -36.89 -26.12
CA GLN A 524 11.94 -38.09 -26.89
C GLN A 524 13.11 -38.81 -26.23
N PHE A 525 12.88 -40.06 -25.81
CA PHE A 525 13.92 -40.94 -25.28
C PHE A 525 14.24 -42.02 -26.31
N SER A 526 15.52 -42.39 -26.44
CA SER A 526 15.87 -43.71 -26.95
C SER A 526 15.36 -44.77 -25.97
N LYS A 527 15.06 -45.98 -26.46
CA LYS A 527 14.59 -47.09 -25.60
C LYS A 527 15.62 -47.45 -24.51
N ASP A 528 16.89 -47.13 -24.73
CA ASP A 528 18.02 -47.42 -23.84
C ASP A 528 18.44 -46.24 -22.93
N ALA A 529 17.68 -45.14 -22.91
CA ALA A 529 18.04 -43.94 -22.13
C ALA A 529 18.09 -44.24 -20.62
N SER A 530 19.23 -43.90 -20.01
CA SER A 530 19.51 -44.12 -18.58
C SER A 530 18.60 -43.28 -17.68
N SER A 531 18.44 -43.72 -16.42
CA SER A 531 17.71 -42.96 -15.39
C SER A 531 18.29 -41.55 -15.17
N LEU A 532 19.61 -41.42 -15.30
CA LEU A 532 20.34 -40.16 -15.14
C LEU A 532 20.03 -39.17 -16.29
N GLU A 533 19.98 -39.65 -17.53
CA GLU A 533 19.62 -38.84 -18.71
C GLU A 533 18.15 -38.38 -18.63
N LYS A 534 17.24 -39.29 -18.26
CA LYS A 534 15.82 -38.95 -18.01
C LYS A 534 15.66 -37.92 -16.91
N SER A 535 16.48 -37.97 -15.86
CA SER A 535 16.49 -36.97 -14.78
C SER A 535 17.07 -35.63 -15.23
N ARG A 536 18.15 -35.64 -16.02
CA ARG A 536 18.76 -34.43 -16.59
C ARG A 536 17.79 -33.69 -17.52
N LEU A 537 17.16 -34.38 -18.46
CA LEU A 537 16.19 -33.78 -19.39
C LEU A 537 14.96 -33.23 -18.64
N ARG A 538 14.44 -33.94 -17.63
CA ARG A 538 13.34 -33.44 -16.79
C ARG A 538 13.72 -32.15 -16.06
N ARG A 539 14.96 -32.05 -15.55
CA ARG A 539 15.47 -30.83 -14.92
C ARG A 539 15.60 -29.69 -15.93
N GLU A 540 16.09 -29.99 -17.14
CA GLU A 540 16.23 -29.00 -18.20
C GLU A 540 14.87 -28.44 -18.65
N ILE A 541 13.88 -29.30 -18.92
CA ILE A 541 12.51 -28.88 -19.26
C ILE A 541 11.89 -28.06 -18.12
N ALA A 542 12.06 -28.51 -16.87
CA ALA A 542 11.57 -27.77 -15.70
C ALA A 542 12.23 -26.38 -15.60
N GLN A 543 13.52 -26.27 -15.93
CA GLN A 543 14.25 -25.01 -15.95
C GLN A 543 13.78 -24.11 -17.10
N CYS A 544 13.57 -24.64 -18.31
CA CYS A 544 12.97 -23.88 -19.43
C CYS A 544 11.61 -23.32 -19.02
N HIS A 545 10.71 -24.14 -18.48
CA HIS A 545 9.41 -23.70 -18.02
C HIS A 545 9.49 -22.66 -16.89
N LYS A 546 10.46 -22.78 -15.99
CA LYS A 546 10.71 -21.79 -14.94
C LYS A 546 11.12 -20.45 -15.55
N THR A 547 12.13 -20.45 -16.43
CA THR A 547 12.61 -19.25 -17.10
C THR A 547 11.48 -18.58 -17.90
N THR A 548 10.68 -19.33 -18.65
CA THR A 548 9.54 -18.78 -19.42
C THR A 548 8.50 -18.10 -18.51
N ARG A 549 8.20 -18.67 -17.33
CA ARG A 549 7.28 -18.04 -16.37
C ARG A 549 7.86 -16.76 -15.74
N GLU A 550 9.15 -16.77 -15.42
CA GLU A 550 9.85 -15.61 -14.89
C GLU A 550 9.88 -14.48 -15.92
N MET A 551 10.18 -14.80 -17.19
CA MET A 551 10.13 -13.86 -18.32
C MET A 551 8.74 -13.25 -18.49
N TYR A 552 7.69 -14.07 -18.51
CA TYR A 552 6.30 -13.59 -18.62
C TYR A 552 5.94 -12.63 -17.48
N SER A 553 6.34 -12.97 -16.25
CA SER A 553 6.05 -12.16 -15.06
C SER A 553 6.74 -10.80 -15.14
N LEU A 554 8.04 -10.78 -15.46
CA LEU A 554 8.82 -9.56 -15.61
C LEU A 554 8.31 -8.69 -16.78
N ARG A 555 7.99 -9.31 -17.92
CA ARG A 555 7.46 -8.62 -19.10
C ARG A 555 6.10 -7.97 -18.81
N THR A 556 5.21 -8.66 -18.10
CA THR A 556 3.89 -8.14 -17.74
C THR A 556 3.99 -6.99 -16.73
N ASP A 557 4.86 -7.11 -15.73
CA ASP A 557 5.12 -6.03 -14.77
C ASP A 557 5.67 -4.77 -15.46
N ALA A 558 6.65 -4.93 -16.35
CA ALA A 558 7.17 -3.83 -17.17
C ALA A 558 6.10 -3.26 -18.11
N LEU A 559 5.25 -4.10 -18.72
CA LEU A 559 4.16 -3.66 -19.58
C LEU A 559 3.20 -2.72 -18.84
N TYR A 560 2.79 -3.08 -17.63
CA TYR A 560 1.89 -2.25 -16.82
C TYR A 560 2.55 -0.93 -16.45
N LYS A 561 3.81 -0.95 -15.97
CA LYS A 561 4.58 0.25 -15.64
C LYS A 561 4.69 1.21 -16.81
N LEU A 562 5.13 0.71 -17.96
CA LEU A 562 5.35 1.52 -19.15
C LEU A 562 4.04 2.04 -19.76
N SER A 563 2.97 1.25 -19.72
CA SER A 563 1.65 1.69 -20.20
C SER A 563 1.05 2.78 -19.30
N ILE A 564 1.19 2.66 -17.97
CA ILE A 564 0.76 3.70 -17.02
C ILE A 564 1.60 4.97 -17.22
N ALA A 565 2.92 4.85 -17.34
CA ALA A 565 3.81 5.98 -17.61
C ALA A 565 3.47 6.67 -18.94
N HIS A 566 3.21 5.89 -20.00
CA HIS A 566 2.80 6.43 -21.30
C HIS A 566 1.45 7.14 -21.24
N HIS A 567 0.48 6.60 -20.50
CA HIS A 567 -0.81 7.26 -20.28
C HIS A 567 -0.67 8.61 -19.55
N LEU A 568 0.27 8.70 -18.60
CA LEU A 568 0.54 9.91 -17.82
C LEU A 568 1.59 10.84 -18.43
N ARG A 569 2.08 10.56 -19.65
CA ARG A 569 3.24 11.24 -20.26
C ARG A 569 3.12 12.76 -20.31
N ASP A 570 1.91 13.27 -20.52
CA ASP A 570 1.58 14.70 -20.65
C ASP A 570 0.84 15.24 -19.41
N GLN A 571 0.87 14.50 -18.29
CA GLN A 571 0.14 14.83 -17.06
C GLN A 571 1.09 15.10 -15.89
N ILE A 572 0.64 15.95 -14.97
CA ILE A 572 1.17 16.04 -13.62
C ILE A 572 0.33 15.15 -12.72
N PHE A 573 0.99 14.37 -11.87
CA PHE A 573 0.34 13.40 -10.99
C PHE A 573 1.02 13.35 -9.61
N TRP A 574 0.33 12.72 -8.66
CA TRP A 574 0.73 12.61 -7.26
C TRP A 574 0.67 11.16 -6.77
N PHE A 575 1.55 10.84 -5.83
CA PHE A 575 1.58 9.52 -5.19
C PHE A 575 1.10 9.65 -3.74
N PRO A 576 -0.17 9.37 -3.42
CA PRO A 576 -0.58 9.29 -2.02
C PRO A 576 0.26 8.22 -1.29
N HIS A 577 0.73 8.51 -0.09
CA HIS A 577 1.55 7.58 0.70
C HIS A 577 0.75 6.95 1.83
N ASN A 578 1.12 5.71 2.17
CA ASN A 578 0.75 5.00 3.39
C ASN A 578 2.02 4.43 4.03
N MET A 579 1.89 3.58 5.04
CA MET A 579 3.02 3.03 5.78
C MET A 579 2.86 1.54 6.10
N ASP A 580 3.95 0.83 6.39
CA ASP A 580 3.89 -0.49 7.01
C ASP A 580 3.74 -0.39 8.53
N PHE A 581 3.61 -1.54 9.21
CA PHE A 581 3.44 -1.59 10.66
C PHE A 581 4.62 -1.02 11.47
N ARG A 582 5.78 -0.80 10.83
CA ARG A 582 7.01 -0.28 11.45
C ARG A 582 7.17 1.22 11.25
N GLY A 583 6.28 1.84 10.47
CA GLY A 583 6.32 3.26 10.12
C GLY A 583 6.85 3.54 8.71
N ARG A 584 7.53 2.59 8.05
CA ARG A 584 8.17 2.85 6.75
C ARG A 584 7.12 3.21 5.71
N THR A 585 7.37 4.27 4.96
CA THR A 585 6.39 4.85 4.04
C THR A 585 6.47 4.25 2.64
N TYR A 586 5.34 4.15 1.96
CA TYR A 586 5.20 3.57 0.63
C TYR A 586 4.11 4.31 -0.18
N PRO A 587 4.32 4.58 -1.48
CA PRO A 587 3.25 5.01 -2.39
C PRO A 587 2.12 3.99 -2.44
N CYS A 588 0.86 4.45 -2.38
CA CYS A 588 -0.32 3.58 -2.50
C CYS A 588 -0.42 2.93 -3.89
N PRO A 589 -0.22 3.65 -5.02
CA PRO A 589 -0.20 3.03 -6.35
C PRO A 589 0.95 2.01 -6.48
N PRO A 590 0.67 0.71 -6.71
CA PRO A 590 1.68 -0.34 -6.60
C PRO A 590 2.54 -0.52 -7.85
N HIS A 591 2.03 -0.19 -9.04
CA HIS A 591 2.69 -0.52 -10.30
C HIS A 591 3.80 0.46 -10.67
N PHE A 592 3.46 1.74 -10.83
CA PHE A 592 4.36 2.80 -11.28
C PHE A 592 4.56 3.82 -10.16
N ASN A 593 5.75 3.87 -9.55
CA ASN A 593 6.10 4.80 -8.46
C ASN A 593 7.63 4.87 -8.26
N HIS A 594 8.11 5.87 -7.51
CA HIS A 594 9.55 6.13 -7.32
C HIS A 594 10.30 5.12 -6.44
N LEU A 595 9.60 4.21 -5.75
CA LEU A 595 10.22 3.09 -5.03
C LEU A 595 10.61 1.92 -5.97
N GLY A 596 10.22 2.00 -7.24
CA GLY A 596 10.52 1.00 -8.28
C GLY A 596 12.00 0.85 -8.61
N SER A 597 12.28 0.08 -9.67
CA SER A 597 13.64 -0.17 -10.19
C SER A 597 14.25 1.08 -10.84
N ASP A 598 15.53 1.02 -11.18
CA ASP A 598 16.28 2.05 -11.93
C ASP A 598 15.46 2.63 -13.11
N MET A 599 14.92 1.73 -13.96
CA MET A 599 14.04 2.08 -15.06
C MET A 599 12.85 2.97 -14.63
N THR A 600 12.17 2.63 -13.55
CA THR A 600 11.01 3.40 -13.07
C THR A 600 11.42 4.75 -12.49
N ARG A 601 12.55 4.81 -11.77
CA ARG A 601 13.06 6.06 -11.19
C ARG A 601 13.50 7.04 -12.26
N ALA A 602 14.16 6.57 -13.31
CA ALA A 602 14.61 7.40 -14.43
C ALA A 602 13.47 8.05 -15.24
N ILE A 603 12.30 7.42 -15.25
CA ILE A 603 11.08 7.94 -15.90
C ILE A 603 10.45 9.08 -15.08
N LEU A 604 10.76 9.23 -13.79
CA LEU A 604 10.09 10.16 -12.89
C LEU A 604 10.93 11.42 -12.65
N LEU A 605 10.31 12.59 -12.84
CA LEU A 605 10.87 13.91 -12.53
C LEU A 605 9.94 14.67 -11.59
N PHE A 606 10.49 15.62 -10.82
CA PHE A 606 9.63 16.58 -10.13
C PHE A 606 8.87 17.43 -11.16
N ALA A 607 7.56 17.60 -10.96
CA ALA A 607 6.76 18.48 -11.80
C ALA A 607 7.17 19.94 -11.61
N GLU A 608 7.41 20.34 -10.36
CA GLU A 608 8.05 21.62 -10.03
C GLU A 608 9.53 21.56 -10.38
N GLY A 609 10.01 22.56 -11.12
CA GLY A 609 11.43 22.75 -11.39
C GLY A 609 11.97 23.88 -10.54
N LYS A 610 13.25 23.81 -10.17
CA LYS A 610 13.94 24.89 -9.46
C LYS A 610 15.21 25.31 -10.22
N PRO A 611 15.54 26.61 -10.26
CA PRO A 611 16.83 27.06 -10.78
C PRO A 611 17.98 26.34 -10.06
N LEU A 612 19.03 25.97 -10.80
CA LEU A 612 20.19 25.27 -10.24
C LEU A 612 20.97 26.13 -9.23
N GLY A 613 20.97 27.45 -9.41
CA GLY A 613 21.79 28.34 -8.62
C GLY A 613 23.29 28.02 -8.74
N PRO A 614 24.12 28.49 -7.80
CA PRO A 614 25.58 28.39 -7.91
C PRO A 614 26.12 26.96 -7.73
N SER A 615 25.45 26.11 -6.93
CA SER A 615 25.92 24.75 -6.61
C SER A 615 25.17 23.64 -7.35
N GLY A 616 24.00 23.90 -7.94
CA GLY A 616 23.13 22.86 -8.48
C GLY A 616 23.77 22.04 -9.61
N LEU A 617 24.49 22.68 -10.54
CA LEU A 617 25.18 21.94 -11.61
C LEU A 617 26.27 21.00 -11.06
N ASN A 618 26.97 21.43 -10.00
CA ASN A 618 27.97 20.59 -9.34
C ASN A 618 27.30 19.39 -8.65
N TRP A 619 26.15 19.61 -8.01
CA TRP A 619 25.37 18.53 -7.40
C TRP A 619 24.83 17.53 -8.44
N LEU A 620 24.38 17.99 -9.62
CA LEU A 620 24.01 17.10 -10.72
C LEU A 620 25.19 16.23 -11.19
N LYS A 621 26.37 16.84 -11.37
CA LYS A 621 27.59 16.11 -11.76
C LYS A 621 28.01 15.08 -10.71
N ILE A 622 27.99 15.45 -9.43
CA ILE A 622 28.27 14.52 -8.31
C ILE A 622 27.23 13.40 -8.30
N HIS A 623 25.96 13.73 -8.48
CA HIS A 623 24.87 12.76 -8.53
C HIS A 623 25.07 11.74 -9.64
N LEU A 624 25.42 12.19 -10.86
CA LEU A 624 25.75 11.31 -11.97
C LEU A 624 26.85 10.31 -11.57
N ILE A 625 27.97 10.78 -11.01
CA ILE A 625 29.06 9.89 -10.59
C ILE A 625 28.61 8.91 -9.51
N ASN A 626 27.75 9.32 -8.58
CA ASN A 626 27.17 8.41 -7.59
C ASN A 626 26.37 7.28 -8.24
N LEU A 627 25.54 7.61 -9.25
CA LEU A 627 24.76 6.64 -10.04
C LEU A 627 25.65 5.68 -10.83
N THR A 628 26.85 6.13 -11.24
CA THR A 628 27.74 5.23 -11.98
C THR A 628 28.28 4.09 -11.13
N GLY A 629 28.37 4.31 -9.82
CA GLY A 629 29.07 3.42 -8.90
C GLY A 629 30.60 3.48 -8.97
N LEU A 630 31.16 4.34 -9.81
CA LEU A 630 32.58 4.67 -9.82
C LEU A 630 32.89 5.63 -8.66
N LYS A 631 34.16 5.70 -8.26
CA LYS A 631 34.67 6.67 -7.27
C LYS A 631 33.93 6.65 -5.91
N LYS A 632 33.33 5.52 -5.51
CA LYS A 632 32.58 5.38 -4.23
C LYS A 632 33.43 5.68 -2.99
N ARG A 633 34.75 5.46 -3.04
CA ARG A 633 35.71 5.73 -1.96
C ARG A 633 36.31 7.14 -2.00
N GLU A 634 35.98 7.92 -3.02
CA GLU A 634 36.55 9.24 -3.24
C GLU A 634 35.68 10.32 -2.62
N SER A 635 36.30 11.47 -2.31
CA SER A 635 35.63 12.67 -1.82
C SER A 635 34.70 13.29 -2.88
N LEU A 636 33.76 14.14 -2.44
CA LEU A 636 32.85 14.84 -3.36
C LEU A 636 33.61 15.71 -4.38
N LYS A 637 34.72 16.34 -3.97
CA LYS A 637 35.59 17.13 -4.86
C LYS A 637 36.20 16.27 -5.97
N ALA A 638 36.69 15.09 -5.63
CA ALA A 638 37.25 14.15 -6.62
C ALA A 638 36.19 13.60 -7.57
N ARG A 639 34.96 13.34 -7.09
CA ARG A 639 33.83 12.96 -7.95
C ARG A 639 33.47 14.07 -8.94
N LEU A 640 33.40 15.31 -8.47
CA LEU A 640 33.13 16.47 -9.35
C LEU A 640 34.24 16.66 -10.40
N ALA A 641 35.51 16.54 -10.00
CA ALA A 641 36.63 16.63 -10.93
C ALA A 641 36.55 15.54 -12.01
N TYR A 642 36.25 14.31 -11.62
CA TYR A 642 36.08 13.20 -12.56
C TYR A 642 34.89 13.44 -13.51
N ALA A 643 33.77 13.96 -13.02
CA ALA A 643 32.62 14.31 -13.87
C ALA A 643 32.97 15.36 -14.94
N ASN A 644 33.87 16.30 -14.62
CA ASN A 644 34.36 17.29 -15.58
C ASN A 644 35.33 16.68 -16.60
N GLU A 645 36.14 15.69 -16.20
CA GLU A 645 37.06 14.96 -17.08
C GLU A 645 36.31 14.18 -18.16
N ILE A 646 35.21 13.52 -17.79
CA ILE A 646 34.41 12.69 -18.72
C ILE A 646 33.25 13.45 -19.37
N LEU A 647 33.25 14.79 -19.36
CA LEU A 647 32.11 15.59 -19.81
C LEU A 647 31.69 15.26 -21.25
N GLU A 648 32.63 14.94 -22.14
CA GLU A 648 32.32 14.53 -23.50
C GLU A 648 31.54 13.22 -23.58
N ASP A 649 31.80 12.24 -22.69
CA ASP A 649 31.03 10.98 -22.61
C ASP A 649 29.63 11.19 -22.07
N ILE A 650 29.49 12.15 -21.16
CA ILE A 650 28.20 12.58 -20.61
C ILE A 650 27.35 13.18 -21.74
N LEU A 651 27.93 14.11 -22.52
CA LEU A 651 27.24 14.75 -23.63
C LEU A 651 26.92 13.77 -24.77
N ASP A 652 27.85 12.89 -25.14
CA ASP A 652 27.60 11.84 -26.14
C ASP A 652 26.49 10.88 -25.70
N SER A 653 26.46 10.48 -24.43
CA SER A 653 25.39 9.64 -23.88
C SER A 653 24.02 10.31 -23.95
N ALA A 654 23.96 11.62 -23.72
CA ALA A 654 22.72 12.39 -23.82
C ALA A 654 22.23 12.54 -25.26
N ASP A 655 23.14 12.79 -26.21
CA ASP A 655 22.80 13.07 -27.61
C ASP A 655 22.52 11.79 -28.41
N ASN A 656 23.33 10.75 -28.20
CA ASN A 656 23.36 9.54 -29.00
C ASN A 656 23.27 8.28 -28.12
N PRO A 657 22.20 8.10 -27.31
CA PRO A 657 22.14 7.07 -26.28
C PRO A 657 22.28 5.63 -26.80
N LEU A 658 21.82 5.35 -28.03
CA LEU A 658 21.89 4.00 -28.65
C LEU A 658 22.91 3.87 -29.78
N THR A 659 23.49 4.98 -30.25
CA THR A 659 24.32 5.02 -31.46
C THR A 659 25.74 5.54 -31.20
N GLY A 660 25.94 6.28 -30.10
CA GLY A 660 27.25 6.80 -29.69
C GLY A 660 28.10 5.78 -28.95
N ARG A 661 28.91 6.24 -28.01
CA ARG A 661 29.85 5.44 -27.20
C ARG A 661 29.16 4.61 -26.13
N LYS A 662 27.91 4.92 -25.78
CA LYS A 662 27.06 4.14 -24.86
C LYS A 662 27.64 3.99 -23.45
N TRP A 663 28.46 4.95 -23.02
CA TRP A 663 29.12 4.93 -21.71
C TRP A 663 28.12 4.70 -20.57
N TRP A 664 26.96 5.35 -20.62
CA TRP A 664 25.89 5.22 -19.62
C TRP A 664 25.36 3.79 -19.44
N MET A 665 25.53 2.89 -20.41
CA MET A 665 25.03 1.50 -20.32
C MET A 665 25.89 0.61 -19.41
N ASP A 666 27.14 1.02 -19.13
CA ASP A 666 28.15 0.22 -18.40
C ASP A 666 28.36 0.72 -16.97
N VAL A 667 27.27 1.03 -16.26
CA VAL A 667 27.30 1.59 -14.91
C VAL A 667 26.27 0.92 -13.97
N ASP A 668 26.36 1.20 -12.66
CA ASP A 668 25.49 0.60 -11.63
C ASP A 668 23.98 0.89 -11.87
N GLU A 669 23.60 2.15 -12.15
CA GLU A 669 22.21 2.61 -12.35
C GLU A 669 22.06 3.30 -13.73
N PRO A 670 22.00 2.52 -14.83
CA PRO A 670 22.17 3.05 -16.18
C PRO A 670 21.06 4.03 -16.60
N TRP A 671 19.79 3.75 -16.32
CA TRP A 671 18.70 4.62 -16.77
C TRP A 671 18.69 5.95 -16.04
N GLN A 672 18.90 5.95 -14.72
CA GLN A 672 19.05 7.18 -13.95
C GLN A 672 20.30 7.96 -14.40
N ALA A 673 21.41 7.28 -14.71
CA ALA A 673 22.61 7.92 -15.23
C ALA A 673 22.34 8.61 -16.57
N LEU A 674 21.63 7.96 -17.49
CA LEU A 674 21.23 8.58 -18.76
C LEU A 674 20.34 9.80 -18.56
N ALA A 675 19.33 9.70 -17.68
CA ALA A 675 18.47 10.84 -17.34
C ALA A 675 19.29 12.02 -16.79
N CYS A 676 20.28 11.73 -15.96
CA CYS A 676 21.18 12.75 -15.40
C CYS A 676 22.15 13.32 -16.45
N CYS A 677 22.64 12.51 -17.39
CA CYS A 677 23.43 13.01 -18.54
C CYS A 677 22.62 14.01 -19.38
N MET A 678 21.35 13.69 -19.68
CA MET A 678 20.45 14.59 -20.42
C MET A 678 20.23 15.91 -19.67
N GLU A 679 20.00 15.85 -18.35
CA GLU A 679 19.82 17.06 -17.52
C GLU A 679 21.09 17.93 -17.48
N ILE A 680 22.28 17.31 -17.34
CA ILE A 680 23.57 18.02 -17.37
C ILE A 680 23.81 18.65 -18.74
N ALA A 681 23.53 17.92 -19.83
CA ALA A 681 23.70 18.43 -21.19
C ALA A 681 22.82 19.66 -21.42
N ASN A 682 21.56 19.62 -21.00
CA ASN A 682 20.64 20.76 -21.09
C ASN A 682 21.13 21.96 -20.24
N ALA A 683 21.59 21.71 -19.02
CA ALA A 683 22.09 22.77 -18.14
C ALA A 683 23.35 23.45 -18.68
N VAL A 684 24.34 22.68 -19.14
CA VAL A 684 25.61 23.21 -19.67
C VAL A 684 25.42 23.94 -21.00
N ARG A 685 24.43 23.55 -21.80
CA ARG A 685 24.09 24.22 -23.07
C ARG A 685 23.16 25.43 -22.91
N SER A 686 22.62 25.65 -21.70
CA SER A 686 21.78 26.82 -21.43
C SER A 686 22.61 28.11 -21.39
N PRO A 687 22.01 29.29 -21.66
CA PRO A 687 22.73 30.57 -21.64
C PRO A 687 23.39 30.88 -20.30
N ASP A 688 22.73 30.50 -19.20
CA ASP A 688 23.24 30.59 -17.83
C ASP A 688 22.85 29.32 -17.08
N PRO A 689 23.81 28.41 -16.83
CA PRO A 689 23.56 27.17 -16.09
C PRO A 689 23.00 27.39 -14.68
N THR A 690 23.22 28.55 -14.04
CA THR A 690 22.68 28.83 -12.71
C THR A 690 21.18 29.17 -12.74
N ALA A 691 20.69 29.73 -13.85
CA ALA A 691 19.29 30.03 -14.08
C ALA A 691 18.51 28.85 -14.69
N TYR A 692 19.19 27.80 -15.16
CA TYR A 692 18.55 26.60 -15.70
C TYR A 692 17.61 25.96 -14.66
N VAL A 693 16.35 25.77 -15.04
CA VAL A 693 15.31 25.18 -14.20
C VAL A 693 15.38 23.67 -14.31
N SER A 694 15.94 23.03 -13.28
CA SER A 694 16.11 21.58 -13.22
C SER A 694 14.93 20.90 -12.52
N HIS A 695 14.56 19.74 -13.04
CA HIS A 695 13.48 18.89 -12.52
C HIS A 695 13.98 17.54 -11.99
N LEU A 696 15.23 17.19 -12.25
CA LEU A 696 15.81 15.92 -11.85
C LEU A 696 16.00 15.86 -10.33
N PRO A 697 15.43 14.86 -9.64
CA PRO A 697 15.73 14.62 -8.23
C PRO A 697 17.20 14.25 -8.04
N VAL A 698 17.84 14.80 -7.01
CA VAL A 698 19.20 14.42 -6.58
C VAL A 698 19.12 13.63 -5.28
N HIS A 699 19.78 12.47 -5.27
CA HIS A 699 19.68 11.49 -4.19
C HIS A 699 20.84 11.63 -3.21
N GLN A 700 20.56 11.57 -1.90
CA GLN A 700 21.53 11.42 -0.82
C GLN A 700 21.14 10.19 0.00
N ASP A 701 22.08 9.25 0.18
CA ASP A 701 21.81 7.94 0.77
C ASP A 701 22.75 7.65 1.95
N GLY A 702 22.22 6.98 2.98
CA GLY A 702 22.99 6.54 4.14
C GLY A 702 23.87 5.33 3.78
N SER A 703 25.17 5.37 4.07
CA SER A 703 26.10 4.30 3.65
C SER A 703 25.71 2.91 4.20
N CYS A 704 25.24 2.86 5.44
CA CYS A 704 24.56 1.70 6.03
C CYS A 704 23.67 2.21 7.18
N ASN A 705 22.47 2.69 6.84
CA ASN A 705 21.62 3.42 7.77
C ASN A 705 21.30 2.65 9.07
N GLY A 706 21.04 1.33 8.98
CA GLY A 706 20.83 0.50 10.17
C GLY A 706 22.02 0.51 11.15
N LEU A 707 23.26 0.43 10.65
CA LEU A 707 24.46 0.54 11.50
C LEU A 707 24.67 1.97 12.01
N GLN A 708 24.30 3.00 11.25
CA GLN A 708 24.32 4.39 11.73
C GLN A 708 23.41 4.54 12.96
N HIS A 709 22.20 4.00 12.92
CA HIS A 709 21.30 4.03 14.08
C HIS A 709 21.87 3.24 15.26
N TYR A 710 22.44 2.05 15.06
CA TYR A 710 23.04 1.30 16.16
C TYR A 710 24.26 2.01 16.78
N ALA A 711 25.17 2.54 15.95
CA ALA A 711 26.33 3.27 16.43
C ALA A 711 25.91 4.51 17.23
N ALA A 712 24.86 5.21 16.81
CA ALA A 712 24.31 6.35 17.53
C ALA A 712 23.63 5.95 18.86
N LEU A 713 22.85 4.87 18.87
CA LEU A 713 22.22 4.33 20.09
C LEU A 713 23.26 3.88 21.13
N GLY A 714 24.28 3.16 20.68
CA GLY A 714 25.36 2.63 21.52
C GLY A 714 26.50 3.60 21.80
N ARG A 715 26.49 4.77 21.15
CA ARG A 715 27.60 5.74 21.16
C ARG A 715 28.95 5.09 20.86
N ASP A 716 28.95 4.14 19.91
CA ASP A 716 30.11 3.34 19.51
C ASP A 716 30.99 4.14 18.53
N VAL A 717 32.18 4.54 18.99
CA VAL A 717 33.11 5.39 18.24
C VAL A 717 33.63 4.69 16.98
N ILE A 718 34.02 3.41 17.09
CA ILE A 718 34.56 2.63 15.96
C ILE A 718 33.45 2.38 14.94
N GLY A 719 32.27 2.03 15.44
CA GLY A 719 31.09 1.88 14.60
C GLY A 719 30.74 3.18 13.88
N ALA A 720 30.70 4.30 14.60
CA ALA A 720 30.37 5.63 14.08
C ALA A 720 31.36 6.11 13.00
N PHE A 721 32.65 5.87 13.19
CA PHE A 721 33.67 6.14 12.17
C PHE A 721 33.40 5.33 10.90
N SER A 722 33.20 4.02 11.05
CA SER A 722 33.02 3.07 9.93
C SER A 722 31.79 3.36 9.05
N VAL A 723 30.81 4.09 9.57
CA VAL A 723 29.54 4.41 8.89
C VAL A 723 29.31 5.91 8.69
N ASN A 724 30.38 6.71 8.70
CA ASN A 724 30.38 8.13 8.35
C ASN A 724 29.56 9.04 9.30
N LEU A 725 29.42 8.67 10.58
CA LEU A 725 28.88 9.58 11.60
C LEU A 725 29.94 10.55 12.13
N MET A 726 31.22 10.16 12.07
CA MET A 726 32.34 11.05 12.37
C MET A 726 32.79 11.81 11.11
N PRO A 727 33.12 13.11 11.21
CA PRO A 727 33.65 13.87 10.08
C PRO A 727 34.93 13.23 9.52
N CYS A 728 34.96 13.01 8.21
CA CYS A 728 36.09 12.46 7.47
C CYS A 728 36.23 13.16 6.12
N ASP A 729 37.45 13.35 5.63
CA ASP A 729 37.71 13.96 4.31
C ASP A 729 37.33 13.02 3.15
N VAL A 730 37.40 11.71 3.41
CA VAL A 730 37.01 10.64 2.48
C VAL A 730 35.95 9.75 3.12
N PRO A 731 34.99 9.24 2.34
CA PRO A 731 33.93 8.37 2.85
C PRO A 731 34.51 7.03 3.31
N GLN A 732 34.15 6.62 4.52
CA GLN A 732 34.41 5.30 5.06
C GLN A 732 33.43 4.27 4.44
N ASP A 733 33.95 3.07 4.18
CA ASP A 733 33.22 2.00 3.50
C ASP A 733 33.26 0.72 4.32
N VAL A 734 32.33 0.59 5.27
CA VAL A 734 32.18 -0.58 6.15
C VAL A 734 32.23 -1.91 5.41
N TYR A 735 31.67 -1.98 4.19
CA TYR A 735 31.67 -3.19 3.39
C TYR A 735 33.08 -3.62 2.96
N SER A 736 33.93 -2.66 2.64
CA SER A 736 35.34 -2.93 2.30
C SER A 736 36.13 -3.30 3.55
N GLY A 737 35.86 -2.66 4.69
CA GLY A 737 36.45 -3.04 5.98
C GLY A 737 36.12 -4.49 6.36
N VAL A 738 34.85 -4.88 6.28
CA VAL A 738 34.43 -6.28 6.51
C VAL A 738 35.11 -7.22 5.50
N ALA A 739 35.12 -6.89 4.21
CA ALA A 739 35.76 -7.74 3.20
C ALA A 739 37.24 -7.97 3.50
N GLN A 740 37.95 -6.94 3.96
CA GLN A 740 39.35 -7.05 4.35
C GLN A 740 39.55 -7.97 5.56
N LEU A 741 38.76 -7.82 6.62
CA LEU A 741 38.82 -8.70 7.80
C LEU A 741 38.54 -10.17 7.43
N VAL A 742 37.56 -10.41 6.56
CA VAL A 742 37.23 -11.74 6.06
C VAL A 742 38.39 -12.31 5.23
N GLU A 743 39.06 -11.51 4.39
CA GLU A 743 40.23 -11.94 3.63
C GLU A 743 41.44 -12.25 4.53
N GLU A 744 41.69 -11.45 5.56
CA GLU A 744 42.75 -11.69 6.55
C GLU A 744 42.51 -12.99 7.33
N GLN A 745 41.25 -13.26 7.70
CA GLN A 745 40.88 -14.53 8.34
C GLN A 745 40.98 -15.70 7.37
N ARG A 746 40.54 -15.55 6.12
CA ARG A 746 40.69 -16.56 5.07
C ARG A 746 42.16 -16.93 4.87
N LYS A 747 43.06 -15.94 4.78
CA LYS A 747 44.52 -16.18 4.66
C LYS A 747 45.06 -17.01 5.84
N ARG A 748 44.66 -16.68 7.07
CA ARG A 748 45.06 -17.43 8.27
C ARG A 748 44.57 -18.88 8.23
N ASP A 749 43.34 -19.11 7.80
CA ASP A 749 42.78 -20.46 7.73
C ASP A 749 43.35 -21.27 6.56
N ALA A 750 43.65 -20.62 5.43
CA ALA A 750 44.34 -21.23 4.29
C ALA A 750 45.75 -21.69 4.69
N ALA A 751 46.48 -20.88 5.48
CA ALA A 751 47.78 -21.24 6.04
C ALA A 751 47.71 -22.40 7.05
N LYS A 752 46.57 -22.59 7.72
CA LYS A 752 46.29 -23.75 8.59
C LYS A 752 45.82 -24.99 7.84
N GLY A 753 45.78 -24.95 6.50
CA GLY A 753 45.41 -26.10 5.66
C GLY A 753 43.91 -26.22 5.32
N SER A 754 43.12 -25.17 5.51
CA SER A 754 41.70 -25.17 5.10
C SER A 754 41.58 -25.13 3.56
N SER A 755 41.13 -26.24 2.96
CA SER A 755 40.93 -26.38 1.51
C SER A 755 40.00 -25.30 0.95
N ILE A 756 38.85 -25.08 1.59
CA ILE A 756 37.88 -24.07 1.11
C ILE A 756 38.43 -22.64 1.21
N ALA A 757 39.26 -22.36 2.22
CA ALA A 757 39.90 -21.05 2.36
C ALA A 757 40.93 -20.82 1.24
N GLN A 758 41.63 -21.86 0.79
CA GLN A 758 42.54 -21.77 -0.36
C GLN A 758 41.79 -21.52 -1.67
N VAL A 759 40.68 -22.23 -1.91
CA VAL A 759 39.82 -22.03 -3.10
C VAL A 759 39.25 -20.61 -3.19
N LEU A 760 39.01 -19.97 -2.03
CA LEU A 760 38.44 -18.62 -1.95
C LEU A 760 39.43 -17.48 -2.20
N GLU A 761 40.71 -17.78 -2.45
CA GLU A 761 41.72 -16.76 -2.74
C GLU A 761 41.34 -15.90 -3.96
N GLY A 762 41.38 -14.58 -3.80
CA GLY A 762 41.03 -13.62 -4.85
C GLY A 762 39.53 -13.37 -5.08
N PHE A 763 38.65 -14.16 -4.45
CA PHE A 763 37.19 -14.03 -4.65
C PHE A 763 36.49 -13.14 -3.61
N ILE A 764 37.16 -12.82 -2.49
CA ILE A 764 36.58 -11.96 -1.44
C ILE A 764 36.56 -10.51 -1.92
N SER A 765 35.36 -9.99 -2.17
CA SER A 765 35.15 -8.62 -2.65
C SER A 765 34.05 -7.90 -1.88
N ARG A 766 34.08 -6.56 -1.95
CA ARG A 766 33.00 -5.70 -1.43
C ARG A 766 31.62 -6.15 -1.91
N LYS A 767 31.48 -6.47 -3.21
CA LYS A 767 30.22 -6.89 -3.83
C LYS A 767 29.69 -8.21 -3.25
N LEU A 768 30.59 -9.13 -2.89
CA LEU A 768 30.24 -10.43 -2.31
C LEU A 768 29.64 -10.29 -0.90
N VAL A 769 30.24 -9.45 -0.05
CA VAL A 769 29.81 -9.31 1.37
C VAL A 769 28.74 -8.24 1.60
N LYS A 770 28.60 -7.27 0.68
CA LYS A 770 27.72 -6.08 0.84
C LYS A 770 26.31 -6.44 1.30
N GLN A 771 25.65 -7.39 0.62
CA GLN A 771 24.26 -7.72 0.91
C GLN A 771 24.11 -8.34 2.31
N THR A 772 25.02 -9.24 2.69
CA THR A 772 25.01 -9.85 4.02
C THR A 772 25.23 -8.81 5.10
N VAL A 773 26.27 -7.97 4.97
CA VAL A 773 26.56 -6.88 5.93
C VAL A 773 25.37 -5.93 6.08
N MET A 774 24.77 -5.52 4.96
CA MET A 774 23.60 -4.63 4.95
C MET A 774 22.36 -5.26 5.62
N THR A 775 22.20 -6.58 5.55
CA THR A 775 20.96 -7.24 6.01
C THR A 775 21.09 -7.89 7.38
N VAL A 776 22.29 -8.13 7.90
CA VAL A 776 22.53 -8.64 9.27
C VAL A 776 21.95 -7.69 10.31
N VAL A 777 22.14 -6.37 10.14
CA VAL A 777 21.53 -5.37 11.03
C VAL A 777 20.00 -5.39 11.01
N TYR A 778 19.44 -5.91 9.93
CA TYR A 778 18.00 -6.12 9.76
C TYR A 778 17.56 -7.56 10.10
N GLY A 779 18.34 -8.28 10.91
CA GLY A 779 17.94 -9.55 11.51
C GLY A 779 18.13 -10.77 10.61
N VAL A 780 18.94 -10.67 9.55
CA VAL A 780 19.32 -11.83 8.75
C VAL A 780 20.13 -12.81 9.60
N THR A 781 19.72 -14.08 9.58
CA THR A 781 20.42 -15.18 10.25
C THR A 781 21.54 -15.73 9.38
N HIS A 782 22.43 -16.55 9.95
CA HIS A 782 23.48 -17.25 9.19
C HIS A 782 22.94 -18.00 7.96
N TYR A 783 21.74 -18.59 8.05
CA TYR A 783 21.11 -19.27 6.92
C TYR A 783 20.75 -18.29 5.79
N GLY A 784 20.16 -17.15 6.14
CA GLY A 784 19.84 -16.09 5.16
C GLY A 784 21.09 -15.47 4.55
N GLY A 785 22.11 -15.18 5.36
CA GLY A 785 23.40 -14.65 4.89
C GLY A 785 24.12 -15.63 3.97
N ARG A 786 24.09 -16.93 4.30
CA ARG A 786 24.63 -17.99 3.43
C ARG A 786 23.94 -17.99 2.07
N LEU A 787 22.61 -17.94 2.00
CA LEU A 787 21.87 -17.89 0.73
C LEU A 787 22.22 -16.66 -0.11
N GLN A 788 22.44 -15.51 0.52
CA GLN A 788 22.84 -14.29 -0.17
C GLN A 788 24.25 -14.41 -0.77
N ILE A 789 25.21 -14.93 0.00
CA ILE A 789 26.57 -15.20 -0.47
C ILE A 789 26.55 -16.26 -1.58
N GLU A 790 25.79 -17.34 -1.40
CA GLU A 790 25.63 -18.42 -2.38
C GLU A 790 25.14 -17.86 -3.74
N LYS A 791 24.16 -16.95 -3.70
CA LYS A 791 23.65 -16.28 -4.91
C LYS A 791 24.76 -15.48 -5.60
N ARG A 792 25.56 -14.72 -4.86
CA ARG A 792 26.67 -13.92 -5.40
C ARG A 792 27.79 -14.78 -5.96
N LEU A 793 28.15 -15.89 -5.31
CA LEU A 793 29.14 -16.84 -5.83
C LEU A 793 28.66 -17.52 -7.13
N LYS A 794 27.36 -17.81 -7.24
CA LYS A 794 26.78 -18.35 -8.49
C LYS A 794 26.90 -17.39 -9.67
N GLU A 795 26.92 -16.08 -9.43
CA GLU A 795 27.06 -15.04 -10.46
C GLU A 795 28.52 -14.81 -10.91
N LEU A 796 29.52 -15.38 -10.22
CA LEU A 796 30.94 -15.28 -10.61
C LEU A 796 31.31 -16.41 -11.55
N ASP A 797 31.49 -16.15 -12.84
CA ASP A 797 31.76 -17.21 -13.84
C ASP A 797 33.05 -18.00 -13.53
N ASP A 798 34.09 -17.33 -13.03
CA ASP A 798 35.40 -17.93 -12.75
C ASP A 798 35.47 -18.71 -11.41
N PHE A 799 34.40 -18.69 -10.60
CA PHE A 799 34.38 -19.38 -9.32
C PHE A 799 33.97 -20.86 -9.45
N PRO A 800 34.74 -21.83 -8.87
CA PRO A 800 34.42 -23.26 -8.92
C PRO A 800 33.03 -23.58 -8.36
N LYS A 801 32.11 -24.03 -9.23
CA LYS A 801 30.67 -24.14 -8.90
C LYS A 801 30.37 -25.27 -7.92
N GLU A 802 31.22 -26.29 -7.87
CA GLU A 802 31.18 -27.40 -6.92
C GLU A 802 31.41 -26.94 -5.48
N HIS A 803 32.19 -25.88 -5.25
CA HIS A 803 32.53 -25.37 -3.92
C HIS A 803 31.56 -24.29 -3.41
N VAL A 804 30.58 -23.87 -4.20
CA VAL A 804 29.65 -22.78 -3.86
C VAL A 804 28.95 -22.98 -2.52
N TRP A 805 28.48 -24.20 -2.25
CA TRP A 805 27.76 -24.47 -1.01
C TRP A 805 28.67 -24.36 0.21
N GLU A 806 29.83 -25.01 0.18
CA GLU A 806 30.81 -25.00 1.28
C GLU A 806 31.40 -23.61 1.51
N ALA A 807 31.78 -22.92 0.42
CA ALA A 807 32.26 -21.53 0.45
C ALA A 807 31.23 -20.58 1.06
N SER A 808 29.94 -20.73 0.71
CA SER A 808 28.88 -19.88 1.25
C SER A 808 28.71 -20.04 2.76
N ILE A 809 28.91 -21.25 3.29
CA ILE A 809 28.84 -21.53 4.74
C ILE A 809 30.02 -20.86 5.44
N TYR A 810 31.23 -21.13 4.96
CA TYR A 810 32.46 -20.61 5.51
C TYR A 810 32.48 -19.07 5.54
N LEU A 811 32.19 -18.43 4.40
CA LEU A 811 32.14 -16.97 4.31
C LEU A 811 31.03 -16.36 5.18
N SER A 812 29.86 -17.01 5.27
CA SER A 812 28.78 -16.54 6.14
C SER A 812 29.23 -16.53 7.61
N GLN A 813 29.96 -17.55 8.06
CA GLN A 813 30.52 -17.56 9.41
C GLN A 813 31.52 -16.42 9.62
N LEU A 814 32.47 -16.25 8.69
CA LEU A 814 33.48 -15.19 8.81
C LEU A 814 32.89 -13.78 8.81
N VAL A 815 31.90 -13.50 7.96
CA VAL A 815 31.24 -12.19 7.90
C VAL A 815 30.56 -11.86 9.23
N PHE A 816 29.84 -12.81 9.81
CA PHE A 816 29.16 -12.59 11.10
C PHE A 816 30.17 -12.40 12.25
N THR A 817 31.25 -13.17 12.27
CA THR A 817 32.33 -12.98 13.27
C THR A 817 32.97 -11.60 13.12
N SER A 818 33.31 -11.19 11.90
CA SER A 818 33.93 -9.88 11.62
C SER A 818 33.02 -8.71 12.02
N LEU A 819 31.71 -8.82 11.81
CA LEU A 819 30.74 -7.82 12.26
C LEU A 819 30.64 -7.76 13.79
N GLY A 820 30.67 -8.92 14.45
CA GLY A 820 30.64 -9.00 15.91
C GLY A 820 31.87 -8.39 16.58
N GLU A 821 33.04 -8.48 15.94
CA GLU A 821 34.29 -7.85 16.42
C GLU A 821 34.29 -6.33 16.20
N MET A 822 33.79 -5.87 15.05
CA MET A 822 33.80 -4.45 14.69
C MET A 822 32.70 -3.61 15.36
N PHE A 823 31.59 -4.23 15.76
CA PHE A 823 30.41 -3.54 16.29
C PHE A 823 29.90 -4.16 17.59
N SER A 824 30.74 -4.15 18.64
CA SER A 824 30.42 -4.74 19.95
C SER A 824 29.18 -4.09 20.59
N GLY A 825 29.08 -2.75 20.59
CA GLY A 825 27.93 -2.04 21.14
C GLY A 825 26.63 -2.33 20.38
N THR A 826 26.71 -2.50 19.06
CA THR A 826 25.56 -2.94 18.24
C THR A 826 25.07 -4.32 18.67
N ARG A 827 26.01 -5.25 18.88
CA ARG A 827 25.69 -6.62 19.30
C ARG A 827 25.02 -6.65 20.67
N GLU A 828 25.52 -5.86 21.63
CA GLU A 828 24.92 -5.79 22.97
C GLU A 828 23.47 -5.28 22.92
N ILE A 829 23.19 -4.25 22.12
CA ILE A 829 21.83 -3.73 21.94
C ILE A 829 20.93 -4.78 21.27
N GLN A 830 21.42 -5.46 20.22
CA GLN A 830 20.69 -6.53 19.55
C GLN A 830 20.35 -7.68 20.49
N ASP A 831 21.31 -8.11 21.31
CA ASP A 831 21.12 -9.16 22.30
C ASP A 831 20.11 -8.74 23.39
N TRP A 832 20.19 -7.50 23.87
CA TRP A 832 19.25 -6.94 24.85
C TRP A 832 17.82 -6.91 24.30
N LEU A 833 17.62 -6.40 23.08
CA LEU A 833 16.31 -6.38 22.41
C LEU A 833 15.80 -7.82 22.22
N THR A 834 16.64 -8.71 21.69
CA THR A 834 16.26 -10.12 21.42
C THR A 834 15.84 -10.85 22.69
N ARG A 835 16.59 -10.71 23.79
CA ARG A 835 16.26 -11.34 25.08
C ARG A 835 14.97 -10.76 25.67
N SER A 836 14.79 -9.44 25.61
CA SER A 836 13.57 -8.77 26.07
C SER A 836 12.34 -9.30 25.33
N ALA A 837 12.41 -9.40 24.00
CA ALA A 837 11.34 -9.93 23.17
C ALA A 837 11.06 -11.42 23.42
N ASP A 838 12.10 -12.23 23.69
CA ASP A 838 11.93 -13.65 24.07
C ASP A 838 11.15 -13.78 25.38
N CYS A 839 11.50 -12.99 26.41
CA CYS A 839 10.78 -12.95 27.69
C CYS A 839 9.33 -12.49 27.54
N ILE A 840 9.10 -11.37 26.84
CA ILE A 840 7.74 -10.82 26.57
C ILE A 840 6.89 -11.84 25.81
N SER A 841 7.45 -12.46 24.78
CA SER A 841 6.68 -13.41 23.98
C SER A 841 6.39 -14.71 24.73
N LYS A 842 7.30 -15.18 25.60
CA LYS A 842 7.06 -16.35 26.46
C LYS A 842 5.99 -16.11 27.51
N SER A 843 5.76 -14.86 27.94
CA SER A 843 4.61 -14.51 28.81
C SER A 843 3.26 -14.48 28.07
N GLY A 844 3.26 -14.75 26.76
CA GLY A 844 2.06 -14.81 25.94
C GLY A 844 1.65 -13.48 25.29
N SER A 845 2.49 -12.44 25.39
CA SER A 845 2.21 -11.13 24.80
C SER A 845 3.06 -10.84 23.55
N SER A 846 2.51 -10.13 22.58
CA SER A 846 3.29 -9.63 21.44
C SER A 846 4.09 -8.40 21.86
N VAL A 847 5.27 -8.21 21.27
CA VAL A 847 6.14 -7.06 21.55
C VAL A 847 5.52 -5.79 20.97
N GLN A 848 5.53 -4.71 21.76
CA GLN A 848 4.95 -3.42 21.44
C GLN A 848 5.87 -2.30 21.94
N TRP A 849 5.91 -1.19 21.21
CA TRP A 849 6.61 0.03 21.61
C TRP A 849 5.95 1.25 20.95
N VAL A 850 6.42 2.44 21.32
CA VAL A 850 5.99 3.70 20.70
C VAL A 850 7.24 4.39 20.15
N THR A 851 7.17 4.92 18.94
CA THR A 851 8.30 5.66 18.36
C THR A 851 8.48 7.02 19.04
N PRO A 852 9.64 7.68 18.89
CA PRO A 852 9.84 9.05 19.41
C PRO A 852 8.88 10.11 18.84
N LEU A 853 8.15 9.78 17.76
CA LEU A 853 7.08 10.61 17.17
C LEU A 853 5.67 10.22 17.66
N GLY A 854 5.53 9.31 18.63
CA GLY A 854 4.24 8.93 19.19
C GLY A 854 3.50 7.81 18.43
N LEU A 855 4.12 7.20 17.40
CA LEU A 855 3.50 6.11 16.64
C LEU A 855 3.51 4.80 17.44
N PRO A 856 2.37 4.18 17.77
CA PRO A 856 2.34 2.86 18.39
C PRO A 856 2.67 1.77 17.37
N ILE A 857 3.55 0.85 17.75
CA ILE A 857 3.95 -0.31 16.94
C ILE A 857 3.72 -1.59 17.74
N ILE A 858 3.19 -2.61 17.07
CA ILE A 858 3.06 -3.97 17.58
C ILE A 858 3.71 -4.95 16.59
N GLN A 859 4.23 -6.08 17.05
CA GLN A 859 4.68 -7.13 16.14
C GLN A 859 3.53 -8.07 15.78
N PRO A 860 3.18 -8.25 14.50
CA PRO A 860 2.02 -9.06 14.07
C PRO A 860 2.25 -10.58 14.16
N TYR A 861 3.38 -11.04 14.69
CA TYR A 861 3.80 -12.44 14.54
C TYR A 861 3.13 -13.35 15.55
N HIS A 862 2.08 -14.05 15.11
CA HIS A 862 1.36 -15.04 15.89
C HIS A 862 1.49 -16.44 15.29
N LYS A 863 1.22 -17.47 16.10
CA LYS A 863 1.10 -18.85 15.61
C LYS A 863 -0.28 -19.00 14.98
N THR A 864 -0.31 -19.07 13.66
CA THR A 864 -1.56 -19.17 12.89
C THR A 864 -2.36 -20.40 13.31
N GLN A 865 -3.55 -20.18 13.88
CA GLN A 865 -4.59 -21.18 14.01
C GLN A 865 -5.59 -20.96 12.88
N LYS A 866 -5.53 -21.86 11.90
CA LYS A 866 -6.43 -21.84 10.75
C LYS A 866 -7.78 -22.41 11.15
N THR A 867 -8.82 -21.60 11.10
CA THR A 867 -10.21 -22.06 11.24
C THR A 867 -10.75 -22.34 9.84
N ILE A 868 -11.36 -23.50 9.65
CA ILE A 868 -12.09 -23.82 8.42
C ILE A 868 -13.42 -23.06 8.49
N VAL A 869 -13.68 -22.18 7.53
CA VAL A 869 -14.88 -21.32 7.52
C VAL A 869 -15.96 -21.86 6.58
N SER A 870 -15.59 -22.76 5.67
CA SER A 870 -16.54 -23.55 4.87
C SER A 870 -16.00 -24.95 4.61
N ASP A 871 -16.83 -25.96 4.90
CA ASP A 871 -16.54 -27.38 4.65
C ASP A 871 -16.55 -27.73 3.14
N SER A 872 -17.16 -26.89 2.28
CA SER A 872 -17.30 -27.18 0.84
C SER A 872 -15.99 -27.01 0.04
N ASP A 873 -15.07 -26.14 0.49
CA ASP A 873 -13.92 -25.68 -0.32
C ASP A 873 -12.59 -25.56 0.44
N PHE A 874 -12.49 -26.09 1.66
CA PHE A 874 -11.28 -26.02 2.51
C PHE A 874 -10.71 -24.59 2.67
N LEU A 875 -11.57 -23.58 2.72
CA LEU A 875 -11.17 -22.20 2.95
C LEU A 875 -10.74 -22.03 4.41
N THR A 876 -9.44 -21.80 4.61
CA THR A 876 -8.86 -21.59 5.93
C THR A 876 -8.57 -20.11 6.15
N LEU A 877 -9.27 -19.51 7.12
CA LEU A 877 -8.96 -18.18 7.62
C LEU A 877 -8.10 -18.27 8.87
N SER A 878 -7.15 -17.34 9.01
CA SER A 878 -6.44 -17.12 10.27
C SER A 878 -7.41 -16.48 11.26
N SER A 879 -7.59 -17.04 12.46
CA SER A 879 -8.40 -16.36 13.48
C SER A 879 -7.63 -15.14 14.00
N GLY A 880 -8.10 -13.92 13.73
CA GLY A 880 -7.42 -12.69 14.15
C GLY A 880 -7.48 -12.37 15.65
N PHE A 881 -8.24 -13.14 16.44
CA PHE A 881 -8.47 -12.87 17.85
C PHE A 881 -7.84 -13.96 18.73
N TRP A 882 -6.88 -13.53 19.57
CA TRP A 882 -6.24 -14.31 20.64
C TRP A 882 -5.28 -15.44 20.22
N GLU A 883 -4.60 -15.31 19.08
CA GLU A 883 -3.52 -16.23 18.75
C GLU A 883 -2.30 -16.04 19.65
N LYS A 884 -1.67 -17.15 20.06
CA LYS A 884 -0.42 -17.08 20.83
C LYS A 884 0.71 -16.47 19.99
N PRO A 885 1.52 -15.56 20.53
CA PRO A 885 2.67 -15.01 19.82
C PRO A 885 3.63 -16.10 19.32
N ASN A 886 4.18 -15.91 18.13
CA ASN A 886 5.25 -16.75 17.62
C ASN A 886 6.59 -16.25 18.17
N THR A 887 7.03 -16.84 19.29
CA THR A 887 8.24 -16.44 20.02
C THR A 887 9.49 -16.34 19.17
N LEU A 888 9.71 -17.28 18.24
CA LEU A 888 10.88 -17.25 17.35
C LEU A 888 10.84 -16.02 16.43
N LYS A 889 9.68 -15.71 15.85
CA LYS A 889 9.53 -14.55 14.98
C LYS A 889 9.58 -13.23 15.77
N GLN A 890 8.92 -13.17 16.92
CA GLN A 890 8.90 -11.99 17.79
C GLN A 890 10.33 -11.58 18.16
N LYS A 891 11.12 -12.50 18.74
CA LYS A 891 12.48 -12.20 19.19
C LYS A 891 13.44 -11.85 18.06
N ASN A 892 13.42 -12.60 16.96
CA ASN A 892 14.35 -12.38 15.85
C ASN A 892 14.03 -11.10 15.05
N ALA A 893 12.75 -10.69 15.03
CA ALA A 893 12.31 -9.52 14.29
C ALA A 893 12.25 -8.24 15.12
N PHE A 894 12.43 -8.30 16.45
CA PHE A 894 12.32 -7.08 17.27
C PHE A 894 13.45 -6.09 17.02
N PRO A 895 14.75 -6.49 17.08
CA PRO A 895 15.83 -5.58 16.72
C PRO A 895 15.66 -4.89 15.35
N PRO A 896 15.40 -5.61 14.24
CA PRO A 896 15.28 -4.95 12.95
C PRO A 896 14.04 -4.08 12.82
N ASN A 897 12.90 -4.48 13.38
CA ASN A 897 11.69 -3.67 13.32
C ASN A 897 11.84 -2.39 14.16
N PHE A 898 12.54 -2.45 15.29
CA PHE A 898 12.84 -1.29 16.10
C PHE A 898 13.73 -0.29 15.34
N ILE A 899 14.81 -0.76 14.72
CA ILE A 899 15.69 0.09 13.90
C ILE A 899 14.96 0.69 12.70
N HIS A 900 14.14 -0.09 11.98
CA HIS A 900 13.29 0.45 10.90
C HIS A 900 12.34 1.55 11.37
N SER A 901 11.84 1.46 12.61
CA SER A 901 10.99 2.52 13.16
C SER A 901 11.75 3.80 13.49
N LEU A 902 13.05 3.71 13.82
CA LEU A 902 13.93 4.86 14.01
C LEU A 902 14.37 5.50 12.69
N ASP A 903 14.71 4.68 11.68
CA ASP A 903 14.93 5.13 10.29
C ASP A 903 13.71 5.92 9.78
N SER A 904 12.52 5.33 9.91
CA SER A 904 11.28 6.01 9.56
C SER A 904 11.05 7.31 10.34
N THR A 905 11.39 7.34 11.63
CA THR A 905 11.26 8.54 12.47
C THR A 905 12.20 9.64 12.00
N HIS A 906 13.46 9.29 11.68
CA HIS A 906 14.45 10.24 11.17
C HIS A 906 14.05 10.81 9.80
N MET A 907 13.55 9.95 8.91
CA MET A 907 13.01 10.38 7.61
C MET A 907 11.84 11.36 7.78
N MET A 908 10.86 11.04 8.64
CA MET A 908 9.69 11.89 8.87
C MET A 908 10.09 13.26 9.46
N LEU A 909 11.02 13.29 10.44
CA LEU A 909 11.56 14.54 10.97
C LEU A 909 12.24 15.36 9.86
N THR A 910 13.10 14.73 9.07
CA THR A 910 13.79 15.40 7.97
C THR A 910 12.80 15.98 6.96
N ALA A 911 11.75 15.23 6.60
CA ALA A 911 10.70 15.67 5.70
C ALA A 911 9.97 16.93 6.22
N LEU A 912 9.56 16.91 7.49
CA LEU A 912 8.86 18.02 8.14
C LEU A 912 9.72 19.29 8.14
N TYR A 913 10.96 19.21 8.64
CA TYR A 913 11.83 20.39 8.73
C TYR A 913 12.32 20.89 7.35
N CYS A 914 12.50 20.00 6.37
CA CYS A 914 12.75 20.40 4.98
C CYS A 914 11.56 21.18 4.40
N HIS A 915 10.34 20.70 4.62
CA HIS A 915 9.14 21.38 4.14
C HIS A 915 8.96 22.77 4.78
N ARG A 916 9.27 22.91 6.07
CA ARG A 916 9.26 24.22 6.75
C ARG A 916 10.27 25.21 6.17
N LYS A 917 11.37 24.72 5.58
CA LYS A 917 12.38 25.50 4.85
C LYS A 917 12.07 25.67 3.35
N GLY A 918 10.89 25.23 2.85
CA GLY A 918 10.50 25.42 1.44
C GLY A 918 11.03 24.37 0.47
N LEU A 919 11.53 23.22 0.95
CA LEU A 919 12.10 22.17 0.10
C LEU A 919 11.03 21.19 -0.37
N THR A 920 11.18 20.73 -1.61
CA THR A 920 10.56 19.48 -2.07
C THR A 920 11.39 18.32 -1.53
N PHE A 921 10.74 17.41 -0.82
CA PHE A 921 11.37 16.24 -0.22
C PHE A 921 10.57 14.99 -0.52
N VAL A 922 11.26 13.95 -0.99
CA VAL A 922 10.72 12.59 -1.06
C VAL A 922 11.79 11.60 -0.58
N SER A 923 11.35 10.42 -0.18
CA SER A 923 12.27 9.39 0.31
C SER A 923 11.99 8.04 -0.32
N VAL A 924 13.06 7.30 -0.62
CA VAL A 924 13.06 5.85 -0.73
C VAL A 924 13.70 5.33 0.55
N HIS A 925 12.90 5.33 1.63
CA HIS A 925 13.37 5.00 2.97
C HIS A 925 14.58 5.85 3.40
N ASP A 926 15.78 5.27 3.49
CA ASP A 926 17.04 5.90 3.90
C ASP A 926 17.71 6.75 2.79
N CYS A 927 17.14 6.76 1.59
CA CYS A 927 17.60 7.58 0.48
C CYS A 927 16.67 8.80 0.30
N PHE A 928 17.19 10.00 0.58
CA PHE A 928 16.45 11.26 0.58
C PHE A 928 16.71 12.06 -0.71
N TRP A 929 15.64 12.55 -1.34
CA TRP A 929 15.71 13.23 -2.63
C TRP A 929 15.17 14.66 -2.53
N THR A 930 15.84 15.58 -3.20
CA THR A 930 15.43 16.99 -3.33
C THR A 930 15.95 17.56 -4.65
N HIS A 931 15.65 18.83 -4.98
CA HIS A 931 16.23 19.49 -6.15
C HIS A 931 17.74 19.72 -5.97
N ALA A 932 18.48 19.73 -7.08
CA ALA A 932 19.93 19.92 -7.05
C ALA A 932 20.38 21.19 -6.30
N SER A 933 19.59 22.27 -6.36
CA SER A 933 19.88 23.54 -5.68
C SER A 933 19.64 23.51 -4.16
N THR A 934 18.94 22.50 -3.64
CA THR A 934 18.57 22.41 -2.23
C THR A 934 19.22 21.23 -1.48
N VAL A 935 20.15 20.53 -2.13
CA VAL A 935 20.86 19.38 -1.54
C VAL A 935 21.62 19.78 -0.27
N ASP A 936 22.29 20.92 -0.27
CA ASP A 936 23.06 21.41 0.88
C ASP A 936 22.15 21.62 2.11
N VAL A 937 21.01 22.28 1.91
CA VAL A 937 20.02 22.56 2.96
C VAL A 937 19.39 21.26 3.47
N MET A 938 19.03 20.33 2.58
CA MET A 938 18.49 19.03 2.98
C MET A 938 19.52 18.24 3.82
N ASN A 939 20.79 18.28 3.42
CA ASN A 939 21.88 17.61 4.10
C ASN A 939 22.15 18.18 5.50
N GLU A 940 22.01 19.50 5.68
CA GLU A 940 22.05 20.16 6.99
C GLU A 940 20.90 19.66 7.89
N VAL A 941 19.66 19.73 7.40
CA VAL A 941 18.46 19.30 8.13
C VAL A 941 18.54 17.81 8.48
N CYS A 942 18.96 16.96 7.53
CA CYS A 942 19.11 15.52 7.75
C CYS A 942 20.03 15.22 8.94
N ARG A 943 21.19 15.87 9.02
CA ARG A 943 22.16 15.67 10.13
C ARG A 943 21.63 16.24 11.44
N GLU A 944 21.05 17.43 11.41
CA GLU A 944 20.44 18.06 12.59
C GLU A 944 19.36 17.17 13.20
N GLN A 945 18.44 16.64 12.37
CA GLN A 945 17.37 15.79 12.86
C GLN A 945 17.86 14.41 13.31
N PHE A 946 18.93 13.87 12.71
CA PHE A 946 19.57 12.64 13.22
C PHE A 946 20.14 12.84 14.62
N VAL A 947 20.85 13.96 14.85
CA VAL A 947 21.40 14.33 16.15
C VAL A 947 20.29 14.58 17.16
N ASN A 948 19.25 15.34 16.80
CA ASN A 948 18.11 15.63 17.68
C ASN A 948 17.40 14.35 18.12
N LEU A 949 17.16 13.42 17.19
CA LEU A 949 16.57 12.11 17.46
C LEU A 949 17.39 11.31 18.46
N HIS A 950 18.68 11.07 18.16
CA HIS A 950 19.53 10.22 18.99
C HIS A 950 20.02 10.89 20.28
N SER A 951 19.82 12.21 20.42
CA SER A 951 20.01 12.92 21.70
C SER A 951 18.91 12.62 22.71
N GLN A 952 17.76 12.08 22.27
CA GLN A 952 16.75 11.57 23.19
C GLN A 952 17.22 10.27 23.86
N PRO A 953 16.79 9.98 25.10
CA PRO A 953 17.16 8.75 25.81
C PRO A 953 16.33 7.54 25.32
N ILE A 954 16.46 7.22 24.03
CA ILE A 954 15.60 6.26 23.30
C ILE A 954 15.56 4.88 23.98
N LEU A 955 16.72 4.30 24.32
CA LEU A 955 16.78 2.98 24.93
C LEU A 955 16.21 2.97 26.36
N GLN A 956 16.41 4.05 27.11
CA GLN A 956 15.87 4.20 28.47
C GLN A 956 14.35 4.39 28.44
N GLU A 957 13.83 5.16 27.47
CA GLU A 957 12.38 5.33 27.26
C GLU A 957 11.73 4.02 26.82
N LEU A 958 12.35 3.29 25.89
CA LEU A 958 11.90 1.95 25.51
C LEU A 958 11.89 1.02 26.72
N SER A 959 12.97 0.97 27.50
CA SER A 959 13.06 0.14 28.70
C SER A 959 11.94 0.46 29.70
N ARG A 960 11.73 1.76 30.03
CA ARG A 960 10.65 2.20 30.91
C ARG A 960 9.28 1.78 30.39
N TYR A 961 9.02 1.95 29.09
CA TYR A 961 7.77 1.53 28.45
C TYR A 961 7.55 0.01 28.58
N LEU A 962 8.56 -0.80 28.26
CA LEU A 962 8.46 -2.27 28.34
C LEU A 962 8.19 -2.74 29.78
N VAL A 963 8.88 -2.15 30.76
CA VAL A 963 8.65 -2.47 32.19
C VAL A 963 7.24 -2.10 32.62
N GLN A 964 6.78 -0.87 32.35
CA GLN A 964 5.44 -0.43 32.73
C GLN A 964 4.35 -1.31 32.09
N LYS A 965 4.55 -1.69 30.84
CA LYS A 965 3.55 -2.45 30.07
C LYS A 965 3.49 -3.94 30.44
N TYR A 966 4.63 -4.58 30.65
CA TYR A 966 4.70 -6.04 30.78
C TYR A 966 4.99 -6.51 32.21
N CYS A 967 5.47 -5.64 33.10
CA CYS A 967 5.85 -6.00 34.47
C CYS A 967 4.92 -5.43 35.55
N SER A 968 3.92 -4.61 35.21
CA SER A 968 2.99 -3.98 36.16
C SER A 968 2.09 -4.93 36.94
N LYS A 969 2.01 -6.22 36.57
CA LYS A 969 1.31 -7.26 37.35
C LYS A 969 2.16 -7.88 38.48
N PHE A 970 3.45 -7.54 38.54
CA PHE A 970 4.41 -8.06 39.52
C PHE A 970 4.92 -6.98 40.49
N GLN A 971 4.47 -5.74 40.33
CA GLN A 971 4.57 -4.65 41.31
C GLN A 971 3.28 -4.61 42.10
#